data_AF-A0A2H5ZKA2-F1
#
_entry.id   AF-A0A2H5ZKA2-F1
#
_cell.length_a   1.000
_cell.length_b   1.000
_cell.length_c   1.000
_cell.angle_alpha   90.00
_cell.angle_beta   90.00
_cell.angle_gamma   90.00
#
_symmetry.space_group_name_H-M   'P 1'
#
loop_
_entity.id
_entity.type
_entity.pdbx_description
1 polymer ?
#
loop_
_entity_poly.entity_id
_entity_poly.type
_entity_poly.pdbx_seq_one_letter_code
_entity_poly.pdbx_strand_id
1 'polypeptide(L)'
;MGEGEKSVLLCTLGASWGVVPEVVGVVAPGVIDLFRSHARRTHFVQEVQSRGIVPPTEVWVVTTRGTEEQRRSLIAWWVGLTQAPLLRIWVAQQTQDLGSAEECEEMRELIFRLVFHASQRGQHRTLVLSLAGGRKTMSADLQWAGSIFGARACLHVIDRGLPEPLRNPTPELFAAPLAPELANCLEPVFFGPLERSDLVDLSTDDCTPLRAEDFPIEGVSLEATAARVEVRLWESSEPSLVATWLTRERNRASIYVTHLKTLLEQEPRANWYGLYRLPPRQIDSLRTTTVGPHLRAWLQTVPKADLHCHLGGVLDIRAQREVARALWETLPARERQHALDQVTGWCRQKEWPANWPELLGKGRERGKTAAAILCSLNEEDLAERLYAPTEPRVALVKRRGFRAYEIPGDLSGSTLLQSEEAVREYARQVYGRLKQDGVRYCELRCSPQKYLCDENNHGNGQRFLIVFEEALRKAQAQDPGLEVRLILVIDRRRPITEAEVDLVVQARRSHAELVVGVDVAGDEHAAPRFEELTRSLDRVFEECLPLTIHAGEGESAHNIWQAVYRLHAERVGHGLTLHQQPELAKRLRDRGIAIELCPTSNIEVVGFYDPELEETWNMPEYPLKSYLRDLGLDVVLCTDNPGISRTSLAEEYVRAARMCGGMTVWQLLSLVRASFEHTFLPADRRSALLRQCDSEIVRCVTQLLSATR
;
A
#
# COMPACT_ATOMS: atom_id res chain seq x y z
N MET A 1 -29.63 -9.67 0.28
CA MET A 1 -29.38 -11.12 0.43
C MET A 1 -28.38 -11.48 -0.65
N GLY A 2 -27.09 -11.61 -0.30
CA GLY A 2 -26.04 -11.90 -1.28
C GLY A 2 -26.28 -13.27 -1.89
N GLU A 3 -26.17 -13.37 -3.21
CA GLU A 3 -26.02 -14.68 -3.85
C GLU A 3 -24.84 -15.38 -3.18
N GLY A 4 -25.09 -16.48 -2.48
CA GLY A 4 -24.03 -17.26 -1.84
C GLY A 4 -22.98 -17.63 -2.88
N GLU A 5 -21.71 -17.52 -2.49
CA GLU A 5 -20.56 -17.80 -3.34
C GLU A 5 -20.69 -19.21 -3.94
N LYS A 6 -20.89 -19.31 -5.26
CA LYS A 6 -21.12 -20.60 -5.93
C LYS A 6 -19.79 -21.33 -6.09
N SER A 7 -19.70 -22.53 -5.54
CA SER A 7 -18.57 -23.45 -5.72
C SER A 7 -18.92 -24.54 -6.72
N VAL A 8 -17.99 -24.83 -7.63
CA VAL A 8 -18.19 -25.77 -8.75
C VAL A 8 -17.12 -26.85 -8.71
N LEU A 9 -17.55 -28.12 -8.74
CA LEU A 9 -16.70 -29.24 -9.09
C LEU A 9 -16.99 -29.62 -10.55
N LEU A 10 -15.99 -29.54 -11.43
CA LEU A 10 -16.13 -29.91 -12.83
C LEU A 10 -15.44 -31.25 -13.09
N CYS A 11 -16.21 -32.23 -13.52
CA CYS A 11 -15.78 -33.59 -13.82
C CYS A 11 -15.98 -33.94 -15.29
N THR A 12 -15.18 -34.90 -15.76
CA THR A 12 -15.39 -35.56 -17.06
C THR A 12 -16.03 -36.92 -16.84
N LEU A 13 -16.85 -37.37 -17.79
CA LEU A 13 -17.46 -38.68 -17.78
C LEU A 13 -17.11 -39.43 -19.07
N GLY A 14 -16.64 -40.66 -18.92
CA GLY A 14 -16.09 -41.48 -19.99
C GLY A 14 -16.61 -42.91 -19.87
N ALA A 15 -15.70 -43.89 -19.82
CA ALA A 15 -16.08 -45.31 -19.75
C ALA A 15 -16.57 -45.75 -18.36
N SER A 16 -16.08 -45.12 -17.28
CA SER A 16 -16.52 -45.39 -15.91
C SER A 16 -17.22 -44.18 -15.32
N TRP A 17 -18.38 -44.41 -14.72
CA TRP A 17 -19.16 -43.37 -14.03
C TRP A 17 -18.78 -43.22 -12.55
N GLY A 18 -18.10 -44.23 -11.96
CA GLY A 18 -17.74 -44.28 -10.54
C GLY A 18 -16.78 -43.18 -10.09
N VAL A 19 -16.07 -42.58 -11.04
CA VAL A 19 -15.14 -41.47 -10.78
C VAL A 19 -15.83 -40.24 -10.19
N VAL A 20 -17.05 -39.92 -10.62
CA VAL A 20 -17.77 -38.75 -10.08
C VAL A 20 -18.09 -38.94 -8.58
N PRO A 21 -18.69 -40.08 -8.15
CA PRO A 21 -18.79 -40.44 -6.74
C PRO A 21 -17.48 -40.33 -5.98
N GLU A 22 -16.40 -40.93 -6.48
CA GLU A 22 -15.09 -40.92 -5.83
C GLU A 22 -14.64 -39.49 -5.54
N VAL A 23 -14.68 -38.60 -6.52
CA VAL A 23 -14.25 -37.20 -6.38
C VAL A 23 -15.17 -36.44 -5.41
N VAL A 24 -16.49 -36.60 -5.53
CA VAL A 24 -17.47 -36.00 -4.60
C VAL A 24 -17.21 -36.47 -3.17
N GLY A 25 -16.86 -37.74 -2.97
CA GLY A 25 -16.58 -38.30 -1.66
C GLY A 25 -15.33 -37.72 -0.99
N VAL A 26 -14.41 -37.14 -1.77
CA VAL A 26 -13.23 -36.44 -1.24
C VAL A 26 -13.56 -34.98 -0.88
N VAL A 27 -14.19 -34.24 -1.79
CA VAL A 27 -14.38 -32.78 -1.62
C VAL A 27 -15.67 -32.41 -0.88
N ALA A 28 -16.61 -33.35 -0.77
CA ALA A 28 -17.91 -33.17 -0.13
C ALA A 28 -18.27 -34.33 0.82
N PRO A 29 -17.44 -34.64 1.84
CA PRO A 29 -17.70 -35.77 2.74
C PRO A 29 -19.00 -35.63 3.55
N GLY A 30 -19.57 -34.42 3.64
CA GLY A 30 -20.90 -34.19 4.22
C GLY A 30 -22.06 -34.70 3.35
N VAL A 31 -21.85 -34.82 2.03
CA VAL A 31 -22.81 -35.44 1.10
C VAL A 31 -22.65 -36.96 1.17
N ILE A 32 -21.43 -37.46 1.02
CA ILE A 32 -21.09 -38.87 1.14
C ILE A 32 -19.60 -39.03 1.50
N ASP A 33 -19.28 -39.57 2.68
CA ASP A 33 -17.89 -39.82 3.08
C ASP A 33 -17.43 -41.20 2.60
N LEU A 34 -17.21 -41.34 1.28
CA LEU A 34 -16.79 -42.61 0.67
C LEU A 34 -15.50 -43.17 1.27
N PHE A 35 -14.59 -42.27 1.68
CA PHE A 35 -13.26 -42.62 2.19
C PHE A 35 -13.21 -42.73 3.72
N ARG A 36 -14.35 -42.75 4.43
CA ARG A 36 -14.40 -42.84 5.90
C ARG A 36 -13.50 -43.94 6.47
N SER A 37 -13.45 -45.08 5.79
CA SER A 37 -12.69 -46.27 6.19
C SER A 37 -11.26 -46.33 5.65
N HIS A 38 -10.81 -45.30 4.91
CA HIS A 38 -9.50 -45.27 4.27
C HIS A 38 -8.38 -45.02 5.30
N ALA A 39 -7.27 -45.74 5.22
CA ALA A 39 -6.16 -45.66 6.18
C ALA A 39 -5.53 -44.25 6.29
N ARG A 40 -5.51 -43.51 5.17
CA ARG A 40 -5.05 -42.10 5.08
C ARG A 40 -6.17 -41.04 5.07
N ARG A 41 -7.36 -41.36 5.57
CA ARG A 41 -8.50 -40.42 5.58
C ARG A 41 -8.20 -39.06 6.23
N THR A 42 -7.39 -39.03 7.28
CA THR A 42 -6.95 -37.78 7.94
C THR A 42 -6.14 -36.90 7.00
N HIS A 43 -5.24 -37.49 6.21
CA HIS A 43 -4.40 -36.79 5.25
C HIS A 43 -5.25 -36.11 4.16
N PHE A 44 -6.27 -36.80 3.63
CA PHE A 44 -7.14 -36.22 2.60
C PHE A 44 -7.93 -35.01 3.10
N VAL A 45 -8.44 -35.07 4.34
CA VAL A 45 -9.13 -33.89 4.93
C VAL A 45 -8.16 -32.75 5.20
N GLN A 46 -6.94 -33.04 5.64
CA GLN A 46 -5.91 -32.01 5.80
C GLN A 46 -5.57 -31.35 4.46
N GLU A 47 -5.45 -32.10 3.37
CA GLU A 47 -5.22 -31.55 2.03
C GLU A 47 -6.38 -30.66 1.55
N VAL A 48 -7.63 -31.08 1.75
CA VAL A 48 -8.82 -30.26 1.42
C VAL A 48 -8.83 -28.95 2.23
N GLN A 49 -8.55 -29.04 3.53
CA GLN A 49 -8.53 -27.88 4.43
C GLN A 49 -7.37 -26.92 4.14
N SER A 50 -6.15 -27.42 3.99
CA SER A 50 -4.94 -26.61 3.73
C SER A 50 -5.04 -25.88 2.39
N ARG A 51 -5.73 -26.48 1.42
CA ARG A 51 -6.04 -25.89 0.12
C ARG A 51 -7.33 -25.09 0.12
N GLY A 52 -8.00 -24.88 1.25
CA GLY A 52 -9.25 -24.12 1.34
C GLY A 52 -10.31 -24.56 0.31
N ILE A 53 -10.37 -25.86 0.01
CA ILE A 53 -11.39 -26.41 -0.88
C ILE A 53 -12.69 -26.47 -0.09
N VAL A 54 -13.71 -25.76 -0.59
CA VAL A 54 -15.05 -25.77 0.00
C VAL A 54 -15.93 -26.81 -0.70
N PRO A 55 -16.92 -27.42 -0.01
CA PRO A 55 -17.86 -28.32 -0.66
C PRO A 55 -18.57 -27.65 -1.86
N PRO A 56 -18.71 -28.35 -3.01
CA PRO A 56 -19.35 -27.81 -4.20
C PRO A 56 -20.86 -27.59 -3.99
N THR A 57 -21.36 -26.43 -4.40
CA THR A 57 -22.79 -26.13 -4.53
C THR A 57 -23.38 -26.68 -5.83
N GLU A 58 -22.55 -26.79 -6.87
CA GLU A 58 -22.89 -27.40 -8.14
C GLU A 58 -21.79 -28.39 -8.56
N VAL A 59 -22.20 -29.50 -9.19
CA VAL A 59 -21.29 -30.46 -9.83
C VAL A 59 -21.60 -30.49 -11.31
N TRP A 60 -20.60 -30.16 -12.11
CA TRP A 60 -20.69 -30.07 -13.55
C TRP A 60 -20.01 -31.29 -14.16
N VAL A 61 -20.69 -31.98 -15.06
CA VAL A 61 -20.16 -33.16 -15.74
C VAL A 61 -20.18 -32.91 -17.23
N VAL A 62 -19.04 -33.07 -17.89
CA VAL A 62 -18.93 -32.97 -19.36
C VAL A 62 -18.70 -34.36 -19.96
N THR A 63 -19.40 -34.66 -21.06
CA THR A 63 -19.40 -36.01 -21.64
C THR A 63 -19.81 -36.04 -23.11
N THR A 64 -19.66 -37.19 -23.76
CA THR A 64 -20.08 -37.46 -25.15
C THR A 64 -21.46 -38.11 -25.24
N ARG A 65 -22.06 -38.20 -26.43
CA ARG A 65 -23.32 -38.95 -26.61
C ARG A 65 -23.17 -40.43 -26.27
N GLY A 66 -22.02 -41.03 -26.59
CA GLY A 66 -21.71 -42.46 -26.38
C GLY A 66 -21.63 -42.93 -24.92
N THR A 67 -21.92 -42.05 -23.94
CA THR A 67 -21.89 -42.37 -22.50
C THR A 67 -23.28 -42.54 -21.87
N GLU A 68 -24.29 -42.89 -22.66
CA GLU A 68 -25.68 -42.91 -22.20
C GLU A 68 -25.91 -43.83 -20.99
N GLU A 69 -25.32 -45.02 -20.98
CA GLU A 69 -25.40 -45.95 -19.86
C GLU A 69 -24.70 -45.41 -18.60
N GLN A 70 -23.51 -44.84 -18.75
CA GLN A 70 -22.76 -44.21 -17.66
C GLN A 70 -23.53 -43.02 -17.08
N ARG A 71 -24.18 -42.20 -17.91
CA ARG A 71 -25.04 -41.09 -17.46
C ARG A 71 -26.25 -41.61 -16.68
N ARG A 72 -26.94 -42.65 -17.15
CA ARG A 72 -28.08 -43.23 -16.43
C ARG A 72 -27.66 -43.73 -15.04
N SER A 73 -26.53 -44.42 -14.96
CA SER A 73 -25.99 -44.92 -13.69
C SER A 73 -25.62 -43.80 -12.73
N LEU A 74 -24.95 -42.75 -13.24
CA LEU A 74 -24.64 -41.54 -12.47
C LEU A 74 -25.89 -40.85 -11.93
N ILE A 75 -26.91 -40.66 -12.78
CA ILE A 75 -28.17 -40.01 -12.38
C ILE A 75 -28.92 -40.86 -11.35
N ALA A 76 -28.97 -42.18 -11.52
CA ALA A 76 -29.61 -43.09 -10.57
C ALA A 76 -28.96 -43.00 -9.19
N TRP A 77 -27.62 -42.97 -9.13
CA TRP A 77 -26.90 -42.73 -7.88
C TRP A 77 -27.17 -41.34 -7.31
N TRP A 78 -27.13 -40.29 -8.14
CA TRP A 78 -27.27 -38.90 -7.69
C TRP A 78 -28.62 -38.63 -7.02
N VAL A 79 -29.71 -39.18 -7.57
CA VAL A 79 -31.07 -39.04 -7.03
C VAL A 79 -31.23 -39.72 -5.66
N GLY A 80 -30.39 -40.72 -5.36
CA GLY A 80 -30.37 -41.39 -4.06
C GLY A 80 -29.73 -40.57 -2.92
N LEU A 81 -29.06 -39.46 -3.22
CA LEU A 81 -28.34 -38.65 -2.24
C LEU A 81 -29.28 -37.64 -1.53
N THR A 82 -29.26 -37.63 -0.20
CA THR A 82 -30.17 -36.81 0.62
C THR A 82 -29.85 -35.31 0.61
N GLN A 83 -28.58 -34.93 0.41
CA GLN A 83 -28.12 -33.52 0.37
C GLN A 83 -27.29 -33.22 -0.88
N ALA A 84 -27.64 -33.83 -2.01
CA ALA A 84 -26.88 -33.68 -3.25
C ALA A 84 -26.83 -32.20 -3.73
N PRO A 85 -25.65 -31.69 -4.14
CA PRO A 85 -25.58 -30.42 -4.86
C PRO A 85 -26.27 -30.53 -6.22
N LEU A 86 -26.48 -29.39 -6.89
CA LEU A 86 -27.08 -29.36 -8.22
C LEU A 86 -26.13 -30.06 -9.22
N LEU A 87 -26.60 -31.11 -9.88
CA LEU A 87 -25.86 -31.78 -10.96
C LEU A 87 -26.27 -31.19 -12.30
N ARG A 88 -25.28 -30.72 -13.08
CA ARG A 88 -25.49 -30.32 -14.47
C ARG A 88 -24.59 -31.17 -15.37
N ILE A 89 -25.18 -31.87 -16.33
CA ILE A 89 -24.47 -32.71 -17.29
C ILE A 89 -24.57 -32.06 -18.67
N TRP A 90 -23.43 -31.75 -19.28
CA TRP A 90 -23.35 -31.30 -20.67
C TRP A 90 -22.87 -32.43 -21.57
N VAL A 91 -23.63 -32.65 -22.64
CA VAL A 91 -23.35 -33.65 -23.66
C VAL A 91 -22.99 -32.93 -24.95
N ALA A 92 -21.76 -33.10 -25.45
CA ALA A 92 -21.36 -32.55 -26.76
C ALA A 92 -22.08 -33.30 -27.88
N GLN A 93 -22.85 -32.59 -28.71
CA GLN A 93 -23.84 -33.19 -29.59
C GLN A 93 -23.24 -33.99 -30.74
N GLN A 94 -22.15 -33.54 -31.35
CA GLN A 94 -21.55 -34.23 -32.50
C GLN A 94 -20.43 -35.20 -32.09
N THR A 95 -20.42 -35.63 -30.82
CA THR A 95 -19.43 -36.57 -30.27
C THR A 95 -20.04 -37.94 -29.94
N GLN A 96 -19.26 -39.00 -30.17
CA GLN A 96 -19.59 -40.37 -29.75
C GLN A 96 -18.49 -40.94 -28.88
N ASP A 97 -17.39 -41.37 -29.51
CA ASP A 97 -16.28 -42.05 -28.85
C ASP A 97 -15.00 -41.21 -28.86
N LEU A 98 -15.07 -39.96 -29.34
CA LEU A 98 -13.94 -39.08 -29.65
C LEU A 98 -13.01 -39.73 -30.69
N GLY A 99 -13.60 -40.33 -31.72
CA GLY A 99 -12.92 -41.12 -32.75
C GLY A 99 -12.16 -40.31 -33.78
N SER A 100 -12.57 -39.07 -34.00
CA SER A 100 -11.99 -38.16 -35.00
C SER A 100 -11.45 -36.87 -34.37
N ALA A 101 -10.75 -36.07 -35.19
CA ALA A 101 -10.25 -34.77 -34.77
C ALA A 101 -11.39 -33.80 -34.46
N GLU A 102 -12.45 -33.81 -35.28
CA GLU A 102 -13.63 -32.95 -35.15
C GLU A 102 -14.36 -33.22 -33.83
N GLU A 103 -14.55 -34.49 -33.46
CA GLU A 103 -15.13 -34.84 -32.16
C GLU A 103 -14.27 -34.34 -30.99
N CYS A 104 -12.94 -34.45 -31.11
CA CYS A 104 -12.02 -33.94 -30.08
C CYS A 104 -12.04 -32.41 -29.99
N GLU A 105 -12.19 -31.71 -31.11
CA GLU A 105 -12.28 -30.25 -31.17
C GLU A 105 -13.59 -29.74 -30.53
N GLU A 106 -14.73 -30.36 -30.85
CA GLU A 106 -16.01 -30.01 -30.22
C GLU A 106 -15.98 -30.26 -28.71
N MET A 107 -15.44 -31.41 -28.28
CA MET A 107 -15.28 -31.72 -26.86
C MET A 107 -14.38 -30.71 -26.14
N ARG A 108 -13.24 -30.36 -26.76
CA ARG A 108 -12.32 -29.36 -26.21
C ARG A 108 -12.99 -27.99 -26.09
N GLU A 109 -13.73 -27.57 -27.10
CA GLU A 109 -14.45 -26.30 -27.08
C GLU A 109 -15.46 -26.27 -25.93
N LEU A 110 -16.26 -27.32 -25.75
CA LEU A 110 -17.20 -27.42 -24.62
C LEU A 110 -16.47 -27.38 -23.27
N ILE A 111 -15.39 -28.15 -23.11
CA ILE A 111 -14.58 -28.17 -21.88
C ILE A 111 -14.03 -26.77 -21.57
N PHE A 112 -13.46 -26.09 -22.56
CA PHE A 112 -12.93 -24.74 -22.41
C PHE A 112 -13.99 -23.76 -21.94
N ARG A 113 -15.18 -23.78 -22.56
CA ARG A 113 -16.27 -22.90 -22.16
C ARG A 113 -16.77 -23.22 -20.76
N LEU A 114 -16.95 -24.50 -20.42
CA LEU A 114 -17.41 -24.89 -19.08
C LEU A 114 -16.42 -24.47 -18.00
N VAL A 115 -15.12 -24.70 -18.20
CA VAL A 115 -14.10 -24.23 -17.27
C VAL A 115 -14.14 -22.71 -17.18
N PHE A 116 -14.22 -22.01 -18.31
CA PHE A 116 -14.25 -20.55 -18.30
C PHE A 116 -15.46 -19.99 -17.54
N HIS A 117 -16.67 -20.50 -17.80
CA HIS A 117 -17.90 -20.13 -17.09
C HIS A 117 -17.85 -20.48 -15.61
N ALA A 118 -17.41 -21.69 -15.26
CA ALA A 118 -17.29 -22.12 -13.86
C ALA A 118 -16.30 -21.24 -13.11
N SER A 119 -15.20 -20.87 -13.76
CA SER A 119 -14.16 -20.03 -13.20
C SER A 119 -14.65 -18.59 -12.93
N GLN A 120 -15.62 -18.08 -13.70
CA GLN A 120 -16.23 -16.76 -13.45
C GLN A 120 -17.27 -16.77 -12.31
N ARG A 121 -18.02 -17.87 -12.12
CA ARG A 121 -19.11 -17.97 -11.12
C ARG A 121 -18.66 -17.94 -9.65
N GLY A 122 -17.36 -18.12 -9.38
CA GLY A 122 -16.79 -18.18 -8.03
C GLY A 122 -15.43 -17.50 -7.90
N GLN A 123 -15.19 -16.46 -8.71
CA GLN A 123 -13.90 -15.74 -8.77
C GLN A 123 -12.67 -16.65 -8.92
N HIS A 124 -12.77 -17.76 -9.66
CA HIS A 124 -11.75 -18.81 -9.85
C HIS A 124 -11.34 -19.57 -8.57
N ARG A 125 -11.74 -19.11 -7.39
CA ARG A 125 -11.28 -19.59 -6.07
C ARG A 125 -12.02 -20.81 -5.56
N THR A 126 -13.17 -21.12 -6.15
CA THR A 126 -14.05 -22.22 -5.72
C THR A 126 -14.23 -23.31 -6.78
N LEU A 127 -13.46 -23.25 -7.87
CA LEU A 127 -13.46 -24.26 -8.94
C LEU A 127 -12.46 -25.38 -8.63
N VAL A 128 -12.95 -26.62 -8.55
CA VAL A 128 -12.12 -27.83 -8.52
C VAL A 128 -12.32 -28.61 -9.82
N LEU A 129 -11.22 -29.06 -10.43
CA LEU A 129 -11.25 -29.85 -11.66
C LEU A 129 -10.93 -31.31 -11.37
N SER A 130 -11.80 -32.24 -11.74
CA SER A 130 -11.48 -33.67 -11.72
C SER A 130 -10.77 -34.08 -13.00
N LEU A 131 -9.51 -34.47 -12.87
CA LEU A 131 -8.71 -35.02 -13.98
C LEU A 131 -8.96 -36.51 -14.22
N ALA A 132 -9.82 -37.13 -13.41
CA ALA A 132 -10.22 -38.51 -13.55
C ALA A 132 -11.49 -38.63 -14.40
N GLY A 133 -11.69 -39.80 -15.02
CA GLY A 133 -12.99 -40.20 -15.58
C GLY A 133 -13.28 -39.76 -17.01
N GLY A 134 -12.30 -39.21 -17.73
CA GLY A 134 -12.45 -38.78 -19.12
C GLY A 134 -12.20 -39.89 -20.14
N ARG A 135 -12.70 -39.69 -21.36
CA ARG A 135 -12.35 -40.51 -22.53
C ARG A 135 -11.28 -39.78 -23.35
N LYS A 136 -10.21 -40.48 -23.75
CA LYS A 136 -9.15 -39.97 -24.64
C LYS A 136 -8.55 -38.64 -24.16
N THR A 137 -8.87 -37.51 -24.80
CA THR A 137 -8.23 -36.20 -24.54
C THR A 137 -8.88 -35.39 -23.43
N MET A 138 -10.06 -35.77 -22.95
CA MET A 138 -10.88 -34.93 -22.05
C MET A 138 -10.14 -34.43 -20.81
N SER A 139 -9.38 -35.29 -20.12
CA SER A 139 -8.61 -34.88 -18.93
C SER A 139 -7.49 -33.90 -19.27
N ALA A 140 -6.84 -34.07 -20.43
CA ALA A 140 -5.80 -33.16 -20.90
C ALA A 140 -6.38 -31.80 -21.32
N ASP A 141 -7.52 -31.80 -22.03
CA ASP A 141 -8.24 -30.58 -22.39
C ASP A 141 -8.73 -29.84 -21.13
N LEU A 142 -9.17 -30.57 -20.10
CA LEU A 142 -9.61 -29.98 -18.84
C LEU A 142 -8.45 -29.35 -18.06
N GLN A 143 -7.30 -30.04 -17.98
CA GLN A 143 -6.09 -29.50 -17.36
C GLN A 143 -5.59 -28.27 -18.12
N TRP A 144 -5.63 -28.31 -19.45
CA TRP A 144 -5.22 -27.19 -20.30
C TRP A 144 -6.14 -25.97 -20.09
N ALA A 145 -7.46 -26.15 -20.15
CA ALA A 145 -8.41 -25.08 -19.85
C ALA A 145 -8.21 -24.51 -18.43
N GLY A 146 -7.96 -25.38 -17.45
CA GLY A 146 -7.64 -24.98 -16.08
C GLY A 146 -6.37 -24.13 -15.97
N SER A 147 -5.34 -24.42 -16.76
CA SER A 147 -4.09 -23.63 -16.80
C SER A 147 -4.26 -22.25 -17.45
N ILE A 148 -5.35 -22.04 -18.18
CA ILE A 148 -5.68 -20.77 -18.82
C ILE A 148 -6.60 -19.95 -17.94
N PHE A 149 -7.69 -20.56 -17.48
CA PHE A 149 -8.75 -19.85 -16.78
C PHE A 149 -8.61 -19.88 -15.26
N GLY A 150 -7.73 -20.72 -14.72
CA GLY A 150 -7.46 -20.87 -13.30
C GLY A 150 -8.42 -21.83 -12.59
N ALA A 151 -7.90 -22.53 -11.58
CA ALA A 151 -8.67 -23.43 -10.71
C ALA A 151 -8.00 -23.53 -9.33
N ARG A 152 -8.80 -23.74 -8.29
CA ARG A 152 -8.30 -23.86 -6.91
C ARG A 152 -7.43 -25.09 -6.72
N ALA A 153 -7.87 -26.20 -7.31
CA ALA A 153 -7.16 -27.46 -7.32
C ALA A 153 -7.62 -28.34 -8.48
N CYS A 154 -6.74 -29.23 -8.88
CA CYS A 154 -7.07 -30.41 -9.66
C CYS A 154 -7.05 -31.63 -8.75
N LEU A 155 -7.99 -32.54 -8.93
CA LEU A 155 -8.10 -33.79 -8.18
C LEU A 155 -8.11 -34.96 -9.15
N HIS A 156 -7.32 -35.98 -8.85
CA HIS A 156 -7.35 -37.28 -9.51
C HIS A 156 -7.47 -38.35 -8.43
N VAL A 157 -8.41 -39.27 -8.57
CA VAL A 157 -8.44 -40.49 -7.75
C VAL A 157 -7.76 -41.60 -8.53
N ILE A 158 -6.57 -42.00 -8.10
CA ILE A 158 -5.83 -43.11 -8.73
C ILE A 158 -6.20 -44.42 -8.05
N ASP A 159 -6.15 -45.52 -8.80
CA ASP A 159 -6.36 -46.85 -8.25
C ASP A 159 -5.05 -47.63 -8.07
N ARG A 160 -5.05 -48.57 -7.12
CA ARG A 160 -3.98 -49.56 -6.91
C ARG A 160 -4.48 -50.96 -7.24
N GLY A 161 -4.93 -51.14 -8.48
CA GLY A 161 -5.54 -52.39 -8.94
C GLY A 161 -7.02 -52.44 -8.58
N LEU A 162 -7.84 -51.93 -9.50
CA LEU A 162 -9.30 -51.91 -9.38
C LEU A 162 -9.90 -53.32 -9.16
N PRO A 163 -10.51 -53.61 -8.00
CA PRO A 163 -11.30 -54.83 -7.80
C PRO A 163 -12.61 -54.75 -8.61
N GLU A 164 -13.23 -55.91 -8.89
CA GLU A 164 -14.41 -56.01 -9.76
C GLU A 164 -15.57 -55.06 -9.39
N PRO A 165 -15.94 -54.89 -8.08
CA PRO A 165 -17.00 -53.96 -7.71
C PRO A 165 -16.72 -52.50 -8.09
N LEU A 166 -15.45 -52.10 -8.16
CA LEU A 166 -15.06 -50.74 -8.57
C LEU A 166 -14.85 -50.62 -10.09
N ARG A 167 -14.65 -51.72 -10.82
CA ARG A 167 -14.59 -51.72 -12.30
C ARG A 167 -15.96 -51.54 -12.92
N ASN A 168 -16.97 -52.22 -12.37
CA ASN A 168 -18.35 -52.16 -12.83
C ASN A 168 -19.27 -51.73 -11.66
N PRO A 169 -19.14 -50.49 -11.18
CA PRO A 169 -19.84 -50.08 -9.98
C PRO A 169 -21.35 -49.98 -10.20
N THR A 170 -22.11 -50.42 -9.20
CA THR A 170 -23.56 -50.19 -9.12
C THR A 170 -23.85 -48.94 -8.29
N PRO A 171 -24.99 -48.25 -8.50
CA PRO A 171 -25.40 -47.10 -7.70
C PRO A 171 -25.37 -47.35 -6.18
N GLU A 172 -25.71 -48.56 -5.75
CA GLU A 172 -25.75 -48.94 -4.34
C GLU A 172 -24.37 -48.96 -3.70
N LEU A 173 -23.31 -49.28 -4.45
CA LEU A 173 -21.93 -49.33 -3.95
C LEU A 173 -21.49 -47.96 -3.40
N PHE A 174 -21.89 -46.88 -4.08
CA PHE A 174 -21.52 -45.52 -3.71
C PHE A 174 -22.60 -44.82 -2.87
N ALA A 175 -23.66 -45.51 -2.44
CA ALA A 175 -24.69 -44.95 -1.56
C ALA A 175 -24.28 -44.91 -0.08
N ALA A 176 -23.15 -45.53 0.28
CA ALA A 176 -22.61 -45.60 1.63
C ALA A 176 -21.07 -45.54 1.61
N PRO A 177 -20.40 -45.28 2.77
CA PRO A 177 -18.95 -45.37 2.85
C PRO A 177 -18.41 -46.70 2.35
N LEU A 178 -17.32 -46.68 1.58
CA LEU A 178 -16.71 -47.91 1.06
C LEU A 178 -16.15 -48.76 2.20
N ALA A 179 -16.24 -50.08 2.03
CA ALA A 179 -15.55 -51.03 2.90
C ALA A 179 -14.04 -50.74 2.89
N PRO A 180 -13.31 -50.95 4.02
CA PRO A 180 -11.89 -50.64 4.12
C PRO A 180 -11.05 -51.19 2.95
N GLU A 181 -11.36 -52.41 2.49
CA GLU A 181 -10.64 -53.09 1.41
C GLU A 181 -10.79 -52.34 0.08
N LEU A 182 -11.99 -51.87 -0.23
CA LEU A 182 -12.29 -51.10 -1.45
C LEU A 182 -11.80 -49.66 -1.34
N ALA A 183 -11.99 -49.03 -0.18
CA ALA A 183 -11.54 -47.67 0.07
C ALA A 183 -10.03 -47.56 -0.16
N ASN A 184 -9.23 -48.46 0.44
CA ASN A 184 -7.77 -48.42 0.34
C ASN A 184 -7.22 -48.79 -1.07
N CYS A 185 -8.07 -49.23 -2.00
CA CYS A 185 -7.69 -49.37 -3.41
C CYS A 185 -7.67 -48.03 -4.16
N LEU A 186 -8.29 -46.99 -3.61
CA LEU A 186 -8.45 -45.68 -4.22
C LEU A 186 -7.65 -44.62 -3.46
N GLU A 187 -6.89 -43.80 -4.17
CA GLU A 187 -6.04 -42.77 -3.59
C GLU A 187 -6.30 -41.41 -4.25
N PRO A 188 -6.96 -40.48 -3.52
CA PRO A 188 -7.06 -39.09 -3.91
C PRO A 188 -5.69 -38.39 -3.96
N VAL A 189 -5.39 -37.77 -5.10
CA VAL A 189 -4.18 -36.98 -5.35
C VAL A 189 -4.59 -35.59 -5.82
N PHE A 190 -4.08 -34.56 -5.14
CA PHE A 190 -4.32 -33.16 -5.50
C PHE A 190 -3.13 -32.56 -6.24
N PHE A 191 -3.42 -31.72 -7.24
CA PHE A 191 -2.45 -30.91 -7.97
C PHE A 191 -2.93 -29.44 -8.03
N GLY A 192 -2.02 -28.50 -8.28
CA GLY A 192 -2.36 -27.07 -8.35
C GLY A 192 -2.36 -26.38 -6.98
N PRO A 193 -2.62 -25.07 -6.90
CA PRO A 193 -3.54 -24.29 -7.74
C PRO A 193 -3.07 -24.10 -9.18
N LEU A 194 -4.04 -23.90 -10.09
CA LEU A 194 -3.77 -23.45 -11.45
C LEU A 194 -4.02 -21.95 -11.52
N GLU A 195 -3.02 -21.19 -11.94
CA GLU A 195 -3.13 -19.74 -12.09
C GLU A 195 -3.79 -19.39 -13.41
N ARG A 196 -4.68 -18.38 -13.38
CA ARG A 196 -5.30 -17.82 -14.56
C ARG A 196 -4.27 -17.02 -15.35
N SER A 197 -4.23 -17.19 -16.67
CA SER A 197 -3.38 -16.39 -17.54
C SER A 197 -3.89 -14.95 -17.65
N ASP A 198 -2.98 -13.98 -17.49
CA ASP A 198 -3.27 -12.56 -17.65
C ASP A 198 -3.79 -12.22 -19.05
N LEU A 199 -3.43 -13.03 -20.06
CA LEU A 199 -3.91 -12.85 -21.44
C LEU A 199 -5.42 -12.96 -21.55
N VAL A 200 -6.11 -13.58 -20.60
CA VAL A 200 -7.57 -13.62 -20.61
C VAL A 200 -8.16 -12.25 -20.29
N ASP A 201 -7.47 -11.43 -19.49
CA ASP A 201 -7.96 -10.16 -18.96
C ASP A 201 -7.32 -8.93 -19.64
N LEU A 202 -6.22 -9.11 -20.37
CA LEU A 202 -5.55 -8.02 -21.09
C LEU A 202 -6.48 -7.36 -22.14
N SER A 203 -6.48 -6.03 -22.12
CA SER A 203 -7.22 -5.17 -23.04
C SER A 203 -6.27 -4.26 -23.82
N THR A 204 -6.47 -4.19 -25.13
CA THR A 204 -5.84 -3.24 -26.06
C THR A 204 -6.87 -2.80 -27.10
N ASP A 205 -6.58 -1.77 -27.90
CA ASP A 205 -7.51 -1.27 -28.92
C ASP A 205 -8.02 -2.36 -29.87
N ASP A 206 -7.14 -3.31 -30.26
CA ASP A 206 -7.48 -4.42 -31.16
C ASP A 206 -7.78 -5.75 -30.44
N CYS A 207 -7.87 -5.76 -29.10
CA CYS A 207 -7.92 -6.99 -28.32
C CYS A 207 -8.74 -6.79 -27.05
N THR A 208 -10.00 -7.22 -27.05
CA THR A 208 -10.88 -7.12 -25.88
C THR A 208 -10.63 -8.25 -24.89
N PRO A 209 -10.83 -8.04 -23.57
CA PRO A 209 -10.78 -9.14 -22.59
C PRO A 209 -11.81 -10.23 -22.94
N LEU A 210 -11.46 -11.49 -22.72
CA LEU A 210 -12.40 -12.59 -22.94
C LEU A 210 -13.49 -12.55 -21.88
N ARG A 211 -14.76 -12.67 -22.29
CA ARG A 211 -15.91 -12.76 -21.39
C ARG A 211 -16.72 -14.00 -21.69
N ALA A 212 -17.23 -14.68 -20.66
CA ALA A 212 -17.95 -15.93 -20.85
C ALA A 212 -19.29 -15.73 -21.60
N GLU A 213 -19.86 -14.52 -21.54
CA GLU A 213 -21.03 -14.10 -22.32
C GLU A 213 -20.81 -14.20 -23.84
N ASP A 214 -19.58 -13.99 -24.31
CA ASP A 214 -19.21 -14.11 -25.73
C ASP A 214 -19.14 -15.58 -26.20
N PHE A 215 -19.08 -16.52 -25.26
CA PHE A 215 -18.90 -17.96 -25.51
C PHE A 215 -19.95 -18.78 -24.75
N PRO A 216 -21.22 -18.77 -25.20
CA PRO A 216 -22.32 -19.38 -24.45
C PRO A 216 -22.18 -20.92 -24.32
N ILE A 217 -22.66 -21.43 -23.19
CA ILE A 217 -22.76 -22.87 -22.85
C ILE A 217 -24.22 -23.34 -22.78
N GLU A 218 -25.14 -22.56 -23.33
CA GLU A 218 -26.55 -22.93 -23.39
C GLU A 218 -26.73 -24.16 -24.27
N GLY A 219 -27.65 -25.03 -23.89
CA GLY A 219 -27.92 -26.29 -24.56
C GLY A 219 -29.39 -26.65 -24.42
N VAL A 220 -29.88 -27.50 -25.31
CA VAL A 220 -31.26 -27.98 -25.28
C VAL A 220 -31.41 -28.92 -24.08
N SER A 221 -32.35 -28.63 -23.19
CA SER A 221 -32.66 -29.51 -22.06
C SER A 221 -33.23 -30.82 -22.60
N LEU A 222 -32.59 -31.95 -22.26
CA LEU A 222 -32.95 -33.24 -22.84
C LEU A 222 -34.19 -33.90 -22.21
N GLU A 223 -34.67 -33.47 -21.03
CA GLU A 223 -35.87 -34.03 -20.38
C GLU A 223 -36.28 -33.24 -19.11
N ALA A 224 -37.50 -33.48 -18.59
CA ALA A 224 -37.91 -33.09 -17.25
C ALA A 224 -37.16 -33.94 -16.21
N THR A 225 -35.98 -33.46 -15.83
CA THR A 225 -35.07 -34.15 -14.93
C THR A 225 -35.48 -33.91 -13.46
N ALA A 226 -35.09 -34.81 -12.55
CA ALA A 226 -35.39 -34.68 -11.12
C ALA A 226 -34.95 -33.30 -10.58
N ALA A 227 -35.56 -32.82 -9.49
CA ALA A 227 -35.41 -31.43 -9.01
C ALA A 227 -33.98 -30.89 -8.78
N ARG A 228 -32.93 -31.74 -8.84
CA ARG A 228 -31.50 -31.38 -8.67
C ARG A 228 -30.57 -31.91 -9.77
N VAL A 229 -31.10 -32.37 -10.89
CA VAL A 229 -30.33 -32.85 -12.04
C VAL A 229 -30.76 -32.05 -13.26
N GLU A 230 -29.81 -31.60 -14.08
CA GLU A 230 -30.07 -31.01 -15.39
C GLU A 230 -29.18 -31.70 -16.42
N VAL A 231 -29.75 -32.13 -17.56
CA VAL A 231 -28.98 -32.69 -18.68
C VAL A 231 -29.20 -31.80 -19.90
N ARG A 232 -28.10 -31.31 -20.47
CA ARG A 232 -28.08 -30.36 -21.58
C ARG A 232 -27.32 -30.96 -22.76
N LEU A 233 -27.95 -30.95 -23.92
CA LEU A 233 -27.28 -31.22 -25.19
C LEU A 233 -26.69 -29.91 -25.70
N TRP A 234 -25.38 -29.86 -25.89
CA TRP A 234 -24.66 -28.68 -26.33
C TRP A 234 -24.16 -28.86 -27.77
N GLU A 235 -24.38 -27.84 -28.58
CA GLU A 235 -23.85 -27.72 -29.94
C GLU A 235 -22.81 -26.60 -30.00
N SER A 236 -21.76 -26.80 -30.78
CA SER A 236 -20.76 -25.76 -31.04
C SER A 236 -21.38 -24.54 -31.71
N SER A 237 -20.98 -23.35 -31.26
CA SER A 237 -21.37 -22.07 -31.86
C SER A 237 -20.16 -21.18 -32.09
N GLU A 238 -20.22 -20.28 -33.07
CA GLU A 238 -19.21 -19.23 -33.24
C GLU A 238 -19.51 -18.02 -32.33
N PRO A 239 -18.47 -17.29 -31.86
CA PRO A 239 -17.05 -17.55 -32.08
C PRO A 239 -16.51 -18.73 -31.24
N SER A 240 -15.51 -19.47 -31.75
CA SER A 240 -14.76 -20.47 -30.95
C SER A 240 -13.86 -19.82 -29.89
N LEU A 241 -14.00 -20.23 -28.63
CA LEU A 241 -13.15 -19.82 -27.51
C LEU A 241 -11.72 -20.37 -27.67
N VAL A 242 -11.57 -21.63 -28.09
CA VAL A 242 -10.27 -22.26 -28.29
C VAL A 242 -9.49 -21.54 -29.40
N ALA A 243 -10.13 -21.28 -30.54
CA ALA A 243 -9.49 -20.57 -31.66
C ALA A 243 -9.12 -19.12 -31.28
N THR A 244 -10.01 -18.44 -30.54
CA THR A 244 -9.76 -17.09 -30.02
C THR A 244 -8.56 -17.09 -29.08
N TRP A 245 -8.50 -18.03 -28.13
CA TRP A 245 -7.38 -18.20 -27.21
C TRP A 245 -6.05 -18.45 -27.93
N LEU A 246 -6.01 -19.39 -28.88
CA LEU A 246 -4.81 -19.71 -29.64
C LEU A 246 -4.29 -18.49 -30.43
N THR A 247 -5.19 -17.67 -30.95
CA THR A 247 -4.84 -16.42 -31.62
C THR A 247 -4.23 -15.42 -30.65
N ARG A 248 -4.79 -15.27 -29.44
CA ARG A 248 -4.22 -14.42 -28.39
C ARG A 248 -2.85 -14.90 -27.94
N GLU A 249 -2.66 -16.20 -27.74
CA GLU A 249 -1.37 -16.77 -27.35
C GLU A 249 -0.29 -16.55 -28.42
N ARG A 250 -0.63 -16.72 -29.71
CA ARG A 250 0.29 -16.39 -30.82
C ARG A 250 0.70 -14.91 -30.80
N ASN A 251 -0.23 -14.03 -30.46
CA ASN A 251 -0.03 -12.58 -30.43
C ASN A 251 0.41 -12.05 -29.06
N ARG A 252 0.74 -12.93 -28.10
CA ARG A 252 0.99 -12.57 -26.68
C ARG A 252 1.90 -11.38 -26.50
N ALA A 253 3.08 -11.42 -27.12
CA ALA A 253 4.08 -10.36 -26.97
C ALA A 253 3.54 -8.99 -27.42
N SER A 254 2.82 -8.95 -28.54
CA SER A 254 2.20 -7.73 -29.06
C SER A 254 1.13 -7.20 -28.11
N ILE A 255 0.26 -8.07 -27.59
CA ILE A 255 -0.82 -7.69 -26.66
C ILE A 255 -0.22 -7.07 -25.39
N TYR A 256 0.80 -7.71 -24.81
CA TYR A 256 1.46 -7.17 -23.60
C TYR A 256 2.13 -5.82 -23.84
N VAL A 257 2.89 -5.67 -24.94
CA VAL A 257 3.57 -4.42 -25.25
C VAL A 257 2.57 -3.30 -25.49
N THR A 258 1.52 -3.56 -26.26
CA THR A 258 0.45 -2.58 -26.51
C THR A 258 -0.27 -2.22 -25.21
N HIS A 259 -0.61 -3.20 -24.36
CA HIS A 259 -1.25 -2.94 -23.07
C HIS A 259 -0.39 -2.05 -22.17
N LEU A 260 0.89 -2.37 -22.01
CA LEU A 260 1.82 -1.56 -21.21
C LEU A 260 1.95 -0.14 -21.77
N LYS A 261 2.01 -0.01 -23.11
CA LYS A 261 2.05 1.30 -23.78
C LYS A 261 0.77 2.11 -23.49
N THR A 262 -0.40 1.53 -23.73
CA THR A 262 -1.70 2.18 -23.46
C THR A 262 -1.81 2.60 -21.99
N LEU A 263 -1.38 1.73 -21.08
CA LEU A 263 -1.39 2.00 -19.66
C LEU A 263 -0.47 3.19 -19.32
N LEU A 264 0.76 3.22 -19.83
CA LEU A 264 1.68 4.34 -19.63
C LEU A 264 1.19 5.66 -20.29
N GLU A 265 0.49 5.59 -21.41
CA GLU A 265 -0.08 6.77 -22.09
C GLU A 265 -1.28 7.36 -21.34
N GLN A 266 -2.06 6.51 -20.65
CA GLN A 266 -3.20 6.94 -19.83
C GLN A 266 -2.79 7.43 -18.44
N GLU A 267 -1.58 7.10 -17.98
CA GLU A 267 -1.08 7.53 -16.70
C GLU A 267 -0.54 8.97 -16.76
N PRO A 268 -1.14 9.93 -16.03
CA PRO A 268 -0.58 11.27 -15.95
C PRO A 268 0.77 11.30 -15.23
N ARG A 269 1.11 10.23 -14.48
CA ARG A 269 2.37 10.08 -13.73
C ARG A 269 2.84 8.65 -13.73
N ALA A 270 4.15 8.49 -13.77
CA ALA A 270 4.76 7.19 -13.62
C ALA A 270 4.50 6.62 -12.20
N ASN A 271 4.28 5.30 -12.14
CA ASN A 271 4.19 4.53 -10.92
C ASN A 271 5.39 3.58 -10.81
N TRP A 272 5.57 2.91 -9.68
CA TRP A 272 6.69 1.97 -9.48
C TRP A 272 6.76 0.93 -10.61
N TYR A 273 7.96 0.75 -11.19
CA TYR A 273 8.13 -0.09 -12.37
C TYR A 273 7.73 -1.54 -12.13
N GLY A 274 7.96 -2.05 -10.91
CA GLY A 274 7.55 -3.38 -10.51
C GLY A 274 6.03 -3.58 -10.51
N LEU A 275 5.22 -2.53 -10.34
CA LEU A 275 3.76 -2.64 -10.33
C LEU A 275 3.17 -2.89 -11.71
N TYR A 276 3.83 -2.44 -12.78
CA TYR A 276 3.41 -2.71 -14.15
C TYR A 276 3.59 -4.19 -14.55
N ARG A 277 4.27 -4.98 -13.72
CA ARG A 277 4.43 -6.43 -13.90
C ARG A 277 3.33 -7.24 -13.21
N LEU A 278 2.44 -6.59 -12.47
CA LEU A 278 1.32 -7.26 -11.83
C LEU A 278 0.27 -7.66 -12.86
N PRO A 279 -0.47 -8.76 -12.62
CA PRO A 279 -1.66 -9.11 -13.39
C PRO A 279 -2.60 -7.91 -13.59
N PRO A 280 -3.22 -7.73 -14.77
CA PRO A 280 -4.12 -6.60 -15.03
C PRO A 280 -5.22 -6.42 -13.97
N ARG A 281 -5.83 -7.52 -13.52
CA ARG A 281 -6.85 -7.49 -12.45
C ARG A 281 -6.32 -6.97 -11.11
N GLN A 282 -5.05 -7.22 -10.81
CA GLN A 282 -4.43 -6.69 -9.61
C GLN A 282 -4.18 -5.19 -9.75
N ILE A 283 -3.74 -4.73 -10.92
CA ILE A 283 -3.63 -3.30 -11.22
C ILE A 283 -5.00 -2.62 -11.10
N ASP A 284 -6.04 -3.20 -11.69
CA ASP A 284 -7.42 -2.69 -11.61
C ASP A 284 -7.93 -2.66 -10.16
N SER A 285 -7.60 -3.68 -9.36
CA SER A 285 -7.90 -3.69 -7.92
C SER A 285 -7.22 -2.52 -7.21
N LEU A 286 -5.96 -2.20 -7.50
CA LEU A 286 -5.28 -1.03 -6.93
C LEU A 286 -5.87 0.30 -7.42
N ARG A 287 -6.37 0.35 -8.66
CA ARG A 287 -7.04 1.51 -9.25
C ARG A 287 -8.45 1.73 -8.69
N THR A 288 -9.05 0.75 -8.04
CA THR A 288 -10.41 0.83 -7.50
C THR A 288 -10.44 0.83 -5.97
N THR A 289 -9.42 0.25 -5.32
CA THR A 289 -9.29 0.25 -3.86
C THR A 289 -9.01 1.68 -3.37
N THR A 290 -9.91 2.21 -2.55
CA THR A 290 -9.79 3.55 -1.99
C THR A 290 -8.90 3.57 -0.75
N VAL A 291 -8.13 4.64 -0.61
CA VAL A 291 -7.30 4.89 0.57
C VAL A 291 -8.18 5.43 1.69
N GLY A 292 -8.06 4.82 2.87
CA GLY A 292 -8.77 5.27 4.07
C GLY A 292 -8.20 4.64 5.34
N PRO A 293 -8.84 4.85 6.50
CA PRO A 293 -8.34 4.40 7.81
C PRO A 293 -8.08 2.88 7.88
N HIS A 294 -8.83 2.08 7.12
CA HIS A 294 -8.66 0.63 7.04
C HIS A 294 -7.29 0.19 6.48
N LEU A 295 -6.59 1.06 5.73
CA LEU A 295 -5.26 0.79 5.19
C LEU A 295 -4.12 1.32 6.06
N ARG A 296 -4.40 1.95 7.22
CA ARG A 296 -3.38 2.57 8.08
C ARG A 296 -2.24 1.63 8.45
N ALA A 297 -2.57 0.42 8.92
CA ALA A 297 -1.56 -0.58 9.28
C ALA A 297 -0.71 -1.02 8.07
N TRP A 298 -1.33 -1.13 6.89
CA TRP A 298 -0.60 -1.42 5.66
C TRP A 298 0.32 -0.26 5.25
N LEU A 299 -0.16 1.00 5.31
CA LEU A 299 0.62 2.19 4.99
C LEU A 299 1.85 2.35 5.86
N GLN A 300 1.81 1.93 7.13
CA GLN A 300 2.99 1.90 8.00
C GLN A 300 4.09 0.95 7.48
N THR A 301 3.73 -0.10 6.72
CA THR A 301 4.70 -1.03 6.12
C THR A 301 5.23 -0.58 4.76
N VAL A 302 4.53 0.32 4.07
CA VAL A 302 4.92 0.85 2.75
C VAL A 302 6.18 1.71 2.92
N PRO A 303 7.24 1.50 2.13
CA PRO A 303 8.42 2.37 2.18
C PRO A 303 8.05 3.78 1.70
N LYS A 304 8.41 4.81 2.48
CA LYS A 304 8.09 6.21 2.19
C LYS A 304 9.31 7.11 2.36
N ALA A 305 9.30 8.29 1.73
CA ALA A 305 10.24 9.35 2.00
C ALA A 305 9.53 10.60 2.53
N ASP A 306 10.13 11.28 3.50
CA ASP A 306 9.62 12.54 4.07
C ASP A 306 10.61 13.68 3.78
N LEU A 307 10.22 14.64 2.93
CA LEU A 307 11.10 15.69 2.41
C LEU A 307 10.85 17.07 3.05
N HIS A 308 9.85 17.15 3.93
CA HIS A 308 9.46 18.37 4.61
C HIS A 308 9.11 18.00 6.05
N CYS A 309 10.14 17.92 6.89
CA CYS A 309 10.02 17.56 8.29
C CYS A 309 11.01 18.38 9.12
N HIS A 310 10.55 19.18 10.08
CA HIS A 310 11.42 20.01 10.91
C HIS A 310 11.90 19.25 12.13
N LEU A 311 13.22 19.24 12.32
CA LEU A 311 13.90 18.49 13.36
C LEU A 311 13.29 18.73 14.75
N GLY A 312 12.98 19.98 15.09
CA GLY A 312 12.43 20.33 16.41
C GLY A 312 11.01 19.81 16.67
N GLY A 313 10.25 19.53 15.62
CA GLY A 313 8.87 19.10 15.69
C GLY A 313 8.66 17.59 15.50
N VAL A 314 9.72 16.78 15.41
CA VAL A 314 9.59 15.34 15.11
C VAL A 314 9.03 14.54 16.29
N LEU A 315 9.54 14.77 17.50
CA LEU A 315 9.28 13.92 18.66
C LEU A 315 7.95 14.26 19.33
N ASP A 316 7.17 13.23 19.66
CA ASP A 316 6.03 13.37 20.56
C ASP A 316 6.48 13.58 22.02
N ILE A 317 5.53 13.90 22.89
CA ILE A 317 5.79 14.17 24.32
C ILE A 317 6.56 13.02 24.97
N ARG A 318 6.20 11.76 24.67
CA ARG A 318 6.86 10.60 25.27
C ARG A 318 8.34 10.57 24.91
N ALA A 319 8.67 10.70 23.63
CA ALA A 319 10.05 10.70 23.17
C ALA A 319 10.83 11.93 23.67
N GLN A 320 10.19 13.11 23.76
CA GLN A 320 10.80 14.29 24.38
C GLN A 320 11.18 14.04 25.85
N ARG A 321 10.35 13.33 26.61
CA ARG A 321 10.65 12.96 28.01
C ARG A 321 11.84 12.02 28.12
N GLU A 322 12.04 11.10 27.19
CA GLU A 322 13.24 10.25 27.17
C GLU A 322 14.52 11.06 26.94
N VAL A 323 14.48 12.02 26.00
CA VAL A 323 15.60 12.96 25.77
C VAL A 323 15.89 13.79 27.02
N ALA A 324 14.83 14.29 27.67
CA ALA A 324 14.94 15.03 28.91
C ALA A 324 15.56 14.19 30.03
N ARG A 325 15.18 12.92 30.19
CA ARG A 325 15.75 12.01 31.18
C ARG A 325 17.23 11.76 30.93
N ALA A 326 17.63 11.51 29.67
CA ALA A 326 19.03 11.31 29.32
C ALA A 326 19.89 12.52 29.70
N LEU A 327 19.40 13.75 29.46
CA LEU A 327 20.05 14.96 29.97
C LEU A 327 20.03 14.97 31.51
N TRP A 328 18.86 14.77 32.13
CA TRP A 328 18.65 14.87 33.57
C TRP A 328 19.59 13.97 34.39
N GLU A 329 19.82 12.73 33.93
CA GLU A 329 20.67 11.74 34.58
C GLU A 329 22.15 12.14 34.60
N THR A 330 22.58 12.98 33.65
CA THR A 330 23.96 13.48 33.60
C THR A 330 24.20 14.70 34.48
N LEU A 331 23.14 15.37 34.94
CA LEU A 331 23.25 16.61 35.69
C LEU A 331 23.66 16.38 37.17
N PRO A 332 24.60 17.18 37.71
CA PRO A 332 24.90 17.18 39.14
C PRO A 332 23.66 17.45 39.99
N ALA A 333 23.59 16.87 41.18
CA ALA A 333 22.42 17.00 42.08
C ALA A 333 22.05 18.48 42.37
N ARG A 334 23.05 19.35 42.53
CA ARG A 334 22.85 20.79 42.75
C ARG A 334 22.16 21.47 41.56
N GLU A 335 22.53 21.11 40.34
CA GLU A 335 21.94 21.70 39.13
C GLU A 335 20.51 21.19 38.91
N ARG A 336 20.26 19.91 39.19
CA ARG A 336 18.90 19.35 39.18
C ARG A 336 17.99 20.07 40.18
N GLN A 337 18.47 20.27 41.42
CA GLN A 337 17.70 20.99 42.43
C GLN A 337 17.41 22.43 41.98
N HIS A 338 18.42 23.13 41.44
CA HIS A 338 18.22 24.49 40.94
C HIS A 338 17.17 24.57 39.83
N ALA A 339 17.22 23.67 38.84
CA ALA A 339 16.23 23.63 37.77
C ALA A 339 14.83 23.27 38.28
N LEU A 340 14.71 22.36 39.26
CA LEU A 340 13.43 22.05 39.91
C LEU A 340 12.87 23.26 40.66
N ASP A 341 13.70 23.99 41.41
CA ASP A 341 13.27 25.16 42.17
C ASP A 341 12.67 26.24 41.26
N GLN A 342 13.19 26.37 40.03
CA GLN A 342 12.66 27.31 39.03
C GLN A 342 11.26 26.93 38.52
N VAL A 343 10.96 25.64 38.37
CA VAL A 343 9.74 25.16 37.68
C VAL A 343 8.69 24.54 38.60
N THR A 344 9.03 24.27 39.87
CA THR A 344 8.13 23.58 40.83
C THR A 344 6.77 24.29 40.95
N GLY A 345 6.75 25.62 40.90
CA GLY A 345 5.51 26.39 40.90
C GLY A 345 4.64 26.11 39.66
N TRP A 346 5.25 26.05 38.47
CA TRP A 346 4.56 25.82 37.21
C TRP A 346 4.09 24.38 37.06
N CYS A 347 4.87 23.40 37.54
CA CYS A 347 4.47 22.00 37.52
C CYS A 347 3.21 21.74 38.36
N ARG A 348 2.94 22.57 39.38
CA ARG A 348 1.72 22.47 40.22
C ARG A 348 0.51 23.19 39.62
N GLN A 349 0.72 24.05 38.63
CA GLN A 349 -0.34 24.83 37.99
C GLN A 349 -0.83 24.14 36.73
N LYS A 350 -2.12 24.30 36.41
CA LYS A 350 -2.72 23.82 35.16
C LYS A 350 -2.52 24.80 34.01
N GLU A 351 -2.52 26.09 34.31
CA GLU A 351 -2.30 27.15 33.32
C GLU A 351 -0.88 27.72 33.47
N TRP A 352 -0.18 27.86 32.36
CA TRP A 352 1.14 28.48 32.32
C TRP A 352 1.05 29.94 31.86
N PRO A 353 1.99 30.80 32.28
CA PRO A 353 2.07 32.17 31.76
C PRO A 353 2.14 32.19 30.23
N ALA A 354 1.51 33.15 29.56
CA ALA A 354 1.52 33.23 28.10
C ALA A 354 2.94 33.33 27.50
N ASN A 355 3.89 33.89 28.26
CA ASN A 355 5.31 34.03 27.93
C ASN A 355 6.20 32.99 28.65
N TRP A 356 5.65 31.83 29.02
CA TRP A 356 6.43 30.77 29.66
C TRP A 356 7.67 30.32 28.85
N PRO A 357 7.68 30.31 27.49
CA PRO A 357 8.87 29.90 26.75
C PRO A 357 10.06 30.85 26.95
N GLU A 358 9.81 32.15 27.13
CA GLU A 358 10.85 33.15 27.41
C GLU A 358 11.40 33.01 28.84
N LEU A 359 10.61 32.45 29.75
CA LEU A 359 10.95 32.28 31.17
C LEU A 359 11.80 31.03 31.45
N LEU A 360 12.07 30.17 30.45
CA LEU A 360 12.91 28.98 30.60
C LEU A 360 14.40 29.27 30.78
N GLY A 361 14.84 30.52 30.60
CA GLY A 361 16.26 30.89 30.61
C GLY A 361 16.92 30.80 29.23
N LYS A 362 18.26 30.87 29.23
CA LYS A 362 19.10 30.94 28.01
C LYS A 362 20.12 29.80 27.96
N GLY A 363 20.61 29.48 26.76
CA GLY A 363 21.69 28.52 26.56
C GLY A 363 21.46 27.19 27.27
N ARG A 364 22.48 26.72 28.01
CA ARG A 364 22.40 25.46 28.78
C ARG A 364 21.36 25.47 29.89
N GLU A 365 21.09 26.62 30.53
CA GLU A 365 20.06 26.71 31.57
C GLU A 365 18.69 26.38 30.99
N ARG A 366 18.40 26.89 29.80
CA ARG A 366 17.16 26.60 29.06
C ARG A 366 16.87 25.11 28.91
N GLY A 367 17.89 24.34 28.53
CA GLY A 367 17.77 22.88 28.40
C GLY A 367 17.51 22.17 29.73
N LYS A 368 18.16 22.62 30.82
CA LYS A 368 17.98 22.04 32.16
C LYS A 368 16.57 22.31 32.69
N THR A 369 16.07 23.53 32.53
CA THR A 369 14.72 23.93 32.97
C THR A 369 13.63 23.20 32.20
N ALA A 370 13.79 23.03 30.88
CA ALA A 370 12.89 22.21 30.09
C ALA A 370 12.93 20.72 30.48
N ALA A 371 14.12 20.17 30.72
CA ALA A 371 14.26 18.79 31.20
C ALA A 371 13.60 18.59 32.57
N ALA A 372 13.69 19.58 33.48
CA ALA A 372 13.01 19.55 34.77
C ALA A 372 11.49 19.44 34.61
N ILE A 373 10.89 20.23 33.70
CA ILE A 373 9.46 20.18 33.41
C ILE A 373 9.07 18.80 32.86
N LEU A 374 9.76 18.33 31.82
CA LEU A 374 9.48 17.05 31.14
C LEU A 374 9.65 15.84 32.07
N CYS A 375 10.59 15.90 33.01
CA CYS A 375 10.78 14.85 34.01
C CYS A 375 9.79 14.91 35.17
N SER A 376 9.26 16.10 35.50
CA SER A 376 8.35 16.30 36.64
C SER A 376 6.89 16.02 36.31
N LEU A 377 6.50 16.15 35.04
CA LEU A 377 5.12 15.95 34.58
C LEU A 377 4.96 14.61 33.84
N ASN A 378 3.76 14.05 33.90
CA ASN A 378 3.37 12.90 33.07
C ASN A 378 2.91 13.37 31.68
N GLU A 379 2.66 12.42 30.78
CA GLU A 379 2.29 12.71 29.38
C GLU A 379 0.94 13.42 29.25
N GLU A 380 -0.05 13.06 30.06
CA GLU A 380 -1.39 13.67 30.04
C GLU A 380 -1.34 15.13 30.50
N ASP A 381 -0.61 15.39 31.59
CA ASP A 381 -0.39 16.72 32.14
C ASP A 381 0.32 17.65 31.14
N LEU A 382 1.32 17.13 30.43
CA LEU A 382 2.03 17.86 29.38
C LEU A 382 1.11 18.11 28.18
N ALA A 383 0.33 17.11 27.76
CA ALA A 383 -0.61 17.25 26.66
C ALA A 383 -1.69 18.31 26.95
N GLU A 384 -2.27 18.30 28.16
CA GLU A 384 -3.26 19.30 28.60
C GLU A 384 -2.67 20.72 28.52
N ARG A 385 -1.45 20.92 29.01
CA ARG A 385 -0.81 22.25 29.08
C ARG A 385 -0.32 22.77 27.73
N LEU A 386 0.19 21.90 26.88
CA LEU A 386 0.79 22.29 25.60
C LEU A 386 -0.24 22.44 24.48
N TYR A 387 -1.28 21.60 24.46
CA TYR A 387 -2.21 21.54 23.33
C TYR A 387 -3.54 22.24 23.59
N ALA A 388 -4.14 22.07 24.79
CA ALA A 388 -5.45 22.64 25.09
C ALA A 388 -5.56 24.17 24.83
N PRO A 389 -4.51 25.00 25.08
CA PRO A 389 -4.56 26.43 24.76
C PRO A 389 -4.74 26.75 23.27
N THR A 390 -4.58 25.77 22.39
CA THR A 390 -4.59 25.93 20.94
C THR A 390 -5.73 25.16 20.26
N GLU A 391 -6.56 24.44 21.01
CA GLU A 391 -7.68 23.69 20.46
C GLU A 391 -8.92 24.57 20.18
N PRO A 392 -9.74 24.23 19.15
CA PRO A 392 -9.40 23.33 18.05
C PRO A 392 -8.33 23.95 17.15
N ARG A 393 -7.33 23.15 16.76
CA ARG A 393 -6.21 23.59 15.92
C ARG A 393 -6.61 23.69 14.44
N VAL A 394 -7.35 24.73 14.07
CA VAL A 394 -7.77 25.01 12.68
C VAL A 394 -7.57 26.48 12.36
N ALA A 395 -6.86 26.78 11.26
CA ALA A 395 -6.57 28.14 10.81
C ALA A 395 -5.96 29.04 11.91
N LEU A 396 -5.01 28.49 12.68
CA LEU A 396 -4.43 29.11 13.86
C LEU A 396 -3.80 30.47 13.54
N VAL A 397 -3.15 30.64 12.38
CA VAL A 397 -2.53 31.92 12.02
C VAL A 397 -3.57 33.04 11.99
N LYS A 398 -4.69 32.80 11.31
CA LYS A 398 -5.79 33.77 11.21
C LYS A 398 -6.50 34.00 12.55
N ARG A 399 -6.62 32.97 13.39
CA ARG A 399 -7.41 33.01 14.63
C ARG A 399 -6.63 33.48 15.86
N ARG A 400 -5.35 33.10 15.96
CA ARG A 400 -4.51 33.23 17.17
C ARG A 400 -3.05 33.60 16.87
N GLY A 401 -2.68 33.78 15.60
CA GLY A 401 -1.31 34.05 15.16
C GLY A 401 -0.45 32.79 15.06
N PHE A 402 0.68 32.90 14.33
CA PHE A 402 1.58 31.77 14.05
C PHE A 402 2.14 31.13 15.32
N ARG A 403 2.38 31.92 16.38
CA ARG A 403 2.90 31.41 17.66
C ARG A 403 2.02 30.32 18.28
N ALA A 404 0.71 30.36 18.07
CA ALA A 404 -0.20 29.34 18.57
C ALA A 404 0.06 27.95 17.95
N TYR A 405 0.61 27.88 16.73
CA TYR A 405 1.02 26.62 16.14
C TYR A 405 2.28 26.06 16.81
N GLU A 406 3.25 26.92 17.13
CA GLU A 406 4.58 26.55 17.63
C GLU A 406 4.60 26.11 19.11
N ILE A 407 3.66 26.57 19.94
CA ILE A 407 3.66 26.36 21.42
C ILE A 407 3.94 24.90 21.83
N PRO A 408 3.28 23.87 21.26
CA PRO A 408 3.54 22.50 21.67
C PRO A 408 4.98 22.02 21.41
N GLY A 409 5.70 22.69 20.50
CA GLY A 409 7.10 22.42 20.18
C GLY A 409 8.11 23.15 21.08
N ASP A 410 7.68 24.10 21.92
CA ASP A 410 8.59 24.98 22.68
C ASP A 410 9.39 24.26 23.79
N LEU A 411 9.02 23.02 24.17
CA LEU A 411 9.82 22.16 25.06
C LEU A 411 10.79 21.23 24.32
N SER A 412 10.77 21.24 22.99
CA SER A 412 11.60 20.39 22.13
C SER A 412 12.65 21.22 21.38
N GLY A 413 13.40 20.59 20.48
CA GLY A 413 14.29 21.26 19.53
C GLY A 413 15.26 22.23 20.22
N SER A 414 15.24 23.50 19.83
CA SER A 414 16.17 24.52 20.35
C SER A 414 16.01 24.82 21.83
N THR A 415 14.97 24.32 22.49
CA THR A 415 14.88 24.41 23.95
C THR A 415 15.67 23.29 24.63
N LEU A 416 15.51 22.05 24.17
CA LEU A 416 16.10 20.87 24.82
C LEU A 416 17.52 20.54 24.34
N LEU A 417 17.85 20.85 23.08
CA LEU A 417 19.11 20.48 22.41
C LEU A 417 20.26 21.43 22.74
N GLN A 418 20.46 21.67 24.05
CA GLN A 418 21.48 22.57 24.59
C GLN A 418 22.66 21.83 25.24
N SER A 419 22.68 20.50 25.16
CA SER A 419 23.82 19.66 25.52
C SER A 419 24.03 18.53 24.50
N GLU A 420 25.24 17.96 24.45
CA GLU A 420 25.54 16.87 23.53
C GLU A 420 24.75 15.60 23.87
N GLU A 421 24.51 15.35 25.16
CA GLU A 421 23.74 14.20 25.65
C GLU A 421 22.31 14.24 25.11
N ALA A 422 21.66 15.41 25.20
CA ALA A 422 20.34 15.62 24.64
C ALA A 422 20.34 15.44 23.11
N VAL A 423 21.34 15.97 22.39
CA VAL A 423 21.46 15.81 20.93
C VAL A 423 21.61 14.34 20.53
N ARG A 424 22.45 13.57 21.23
CA ARG A 424 22.66 12.14 20.93
C ARG A 424 21.39 11.33 21.14
N GLU A 425 20.70 11.54 22.26
CA GLU A 425 19.44 10.84 22.53
C GLU A 425 18.32 11.28 21.58
N TYR A 426 18.25 12.57 21.24
CA TYR A 426 17.27 13.07 20.27
C TYR A 426 17.44 12.45 18.89
N ALA A 427 18.69 12.38 18.38
CA ALA A 427 18.98 11.71 17.11
C ALA A 427 18.52 10.25 17.12
N ARG A 428 18.75 9.53 18.21
CA ARG A 428 18.31 8.13 18.38
C ARG A 428 16.78 8.01 18.33
N GLN A 429 16.07 8.89 19.04
CA GLN A 429 14.61 8.91 19.07
C GLN A 429 14.00 9.28 17.72
N VAL A 430 14.57 10.29 17.03
CA VAL A 430 14.16 10.69 15.67
C VAL A 430 14.30 9.52 14.71
N TYR A 431 15.46 8.84 14.72
CA TYR A 431 15.70 7.68 13.88
C TYR A 431 14.66 6.58 14.13
N GLY A 432 14.43 6.23 15.40
CA GLY A 432 13.45 5.22 15.80
C GLY A 432 12.02 5.56 15.36
N ARG A 433 11.59 6.82 15.55
CA ARG A 433 10.25 7.28 15.15
C ARG A 433 10.04 7.19 13.64
N LEU A 434 10.98 7.72 12.85
CA LEU A 434 10.91 7.66 11.39
C LEU A 434 10.87 6.20 10.90
N LYS A 435 11.67 5.32 11.51
CA LYS A 435 11.71 3.90 11.17
C LYS A 435 10.38 3.20 11.46
N GLN A 436 9.76 3.48 12.61
CA GLN A 436 8.45 2.95 13.00
C GLN A 436 7.34 3.37 12.02
N ASP A 437 7.44 4.57 11.44
CA ASP A 437 6.53 5.07 10.41
C ASP A 437 6.79 4.47 9.00
N GLY A 438 7.75 3.54 8.87
CA GLY A 438 8.10 2.93 7.59
C GLY A 438 8.88 3.85 6.65
N VAL A 439 9.45 4.94 7.16
CA VAL A 439 10.29 5.84 6.37
C VAL A 439 11.59 5.13 6.00
N ARG A 440 12.01 5.28 4.74
CA ARG A 440 13.31 4.80 4.22
C ARG A 440 14.29 5.94 3.99
N TYR A 441 13.78 7.15 3.77
CA TYR A 441 14.58 8.34 3.54
C TYR A 441 13.91 9.58 4.11
N CYS A 442 14.66 10.44 4.80
CA CYS A 442 14.13 11.67 5.37
C CYS A 442 15.11 12.84 5.20
N GLU A 443 14.60 13.99 4.78
CA GLU A 443 15.34 15.26 4.74
C GLU A 443 14.83 16.16 5.88
N LEU A 444 15.55 16.15 7.01
CA LEU A 444 15.19 16.93 8.18
C LEU A 444 15.65 18.37 8.04
N ARG A 445 14.75 19.29 8.30
CA ARG A 445 15.04 20.73 8.35
C ARG A 445 15.51 21.13 9.72
N CYS A 446 16.67 21.76 9.78
CA CYS A 446 17.21 22.22 11.06
C CYS A 446 17.95 23.55 10.91
N SER A 447 17.99 24.32 12.00
CA SER A 447 18.80 25.54 12.11
C SER A 447 19.91 25.30 13.13
N PRO A 448 21.08 24.75 12.73
CA PRO A 448 22.13 24.35 13.67
C PRO A 448 22.60 25.47 14.60
N GLN A 449 22.52 26.73 14.15
CA GLN A 449 22.86 27.92 14.92
C GLN A 449 21.99 28.14 16.17
N LYS A 450 20.91 27.38 16.35
CA LYS A 450 20.01 27.44 17.53
C LYS A 450 20.32 26.40 18.61
N TYR A 451 21.30 25.53 18.40
CA TYR A 451 21.61 24.42 19.30
C TYR A 451 22.98 24.59 19.97
N LEU A 452 23.15 23.91 21.11
CA LEU A 452 24.39 23.94 21.91
C LEU A 452 24.86 25.37 22.24
N CYS A 453 23.91 26.23 22.58
CA CYS A 453 24.14 27.63 22.85
C CYS A 453 24.94 27.88 24.14
N ASP A 454 25.80 28.88 24.09
CA ASP A 454 26.45 29.45 25.27
C ASP A 454 25.46 30.29 26.11
N GLU A 455 25.96 30.89 27.20
CA GLU A 455 25.19 31.77 28.08
C GLU A 455 24.70 33.07 27.41
N ASN A 456 25.34 33.47 26.30
CA ASN A 456 24.94 34.60 25.47
C ASN A 456 23.97 34.20 24.34
N ASN A 457 23.57 32.94 24.30
CA ASN A 457 22.68 32.36 23.29
C ASN A 457 23.29 32.28 21.88
N HIS A 458 24.62 32.20 21.78
CA HIS A 458 25.33 31.88 20.54
C HIS A 458 25.43 30.35 20.38
N GLY A 459 24.78 29.80 19.36
CA GLY A 459 24.78 28.36 19.09
C GLY A 459 26.07 27.85 18.48
N ASN A 460 26.44 26.60 18.80
CA ASN A 460 27.57 25.90 18.19
C ASN A 460 27.08 24.90 17.13
N GLY A 461 26.68 25.45 15.97
CA GLY A 461 26.09 24.67 14.88
C GLY A 461 27.02 23.59 14.33
N GLN A 462 28.32 23.86 14.19
CA GLN A 462 29.29 22.85 13.74
C GLN A 462 29.37 21.68 14.72
N ARG A 463 29.48 21.96 16.02
CA ARG A 463 29.54 20.89 17.02
C ARG A 463 28.24 20.09 17.05
N PHE A 464 27.10 20.74 16.90
CA PHE A 464 25.80 20.07 16.77
C PHE A 464 25.81 19.08 15.61
N LEU A 465 26.25 19.50 14.41
CA LEU A 465 26.30 18.64 13.22
C LEU A 465 27.17 17.39 13.45
N ILE A 466 28.36 17.56 14.03
CA ILE A 466 29.27 16.45 14.37
C ILE A 466 28.57 15.45 15.30
N VAL A 467 28.02 15.93 16.41
CA VAL A 467 27.40 15.08 17.45
C VAL A 467 26.15 14.38 16.92
N PHE A 468 25.32 15.10 16.16
CA PHE A 468 24.11 14.57 15.57
C PHE A 468 24.41 13.52 14.48
N GLU A 469 25.40 13.78 13.62
CA GLU A 469 25.84 12.82 12.61
C GLU A 469 26.36 11.52 13.23
N GLU A 470 27.23 11.62 14.24
CA GLU A 470 27.75 10.46 14.97
C GLU A 470 26.61 9.62 15.56
N ALA A 471 25.61 10.28 16.15
CA ALA A 471 24.47 9.61 16.77
C ALA A 471 23.56 8.94 15.73
N LEU A 472 23.29 9.59 14.60
CA LEU A 472 22.54 9.00 13.48
C LEU A 472 23.27 7.79 12.89
N ARG A 473 24.58 7.89 12.65
CA ARG A 473 25.39 6.76 12.14
C ARG A 473 25.34 5.58 13.11
N LYS A 474 25.41 5.84 14.42
CA LYS A 474 25.29 4.80 15.44
C LYS A 474 23.91 4.13 15.42
N ALA A 475 22.82 4.91 15.33
CA ALA A 475 21.47 4.37 15.23
C ALA A 475 21.28 3.54 13.96
N GLN A 476 21.75 4.04 12.81
CA GLN A 476 21.69 3.34 11.53
C GLN A 476 22.50 2.03 11.51
N ALA A 477 23.64 1.99 12.18
CA ALA A 477 24.44 0.77 12.30
C ALA A 477 23.74 -0.29 13.17
N GLN A 478 22.91 0.12 14.13
CA GLN A 478 22.15 -0.77 15.01
C GLN A 478 20.85 -1.28 14.36
N ASP A 479 20.17 -0.45 13.57
CA ASP A 479 18.93 -0.79 12.88
C ASP A 479 18.93 -0.22 11.44
N PRO A 480 19.57 -0.91 10.48
CA PRO A 480 19.78 -0.39 9.13
C PRO A 480 18.49 -0.28 8.31
N GLY A 481 18.52 0.53 7.26
CA GLY A 481 17.43 0.66 6.27
C GLY A 481 16.59 1.93 6.43
N LEU A 482 17.10 2.95 7.10
CA LEU A 482 16.63 4.34 7.02
C LEU A 482 17.86 5.24 6.82
N GLU A 483 17.78 6.14 5.86
CA GLU A 483 18.78 7.16 5.58
C GLU A 483 18.22 8.55 5.95
N VAL A 484 18.92 9.28 6.81
CA VAL A 484 18.52 10.63 7.27
C VAL A 484 19.52 11.65 6.75
N ARG A 485 19.02 12.74 6.20
CA ARG A 485 19.78 13.88 5.67
C ARG A 485 19.27 15.17 6.29
N LEU A 486 20.05 16.23 6.17
CA LEU A 486 19.75 17.55 6.69
C LEU A 486 19.60 18.55 5.55
N ILE A 487 18.56 19.37 5.67
CA ILE A 487 18.40 20.63 4.97
C ILE A 487 18.60 21.74 6.00
N LEU A 488 19.55 22.64 5.74
CA LEU A 488 19.85 23.72 6.68
C LEU A 488 18.94 24.92 6.42
N VAL A 489 18.25 25.37 7.46
CA VAL A 489 17.25 26.44 7.38
C VAL A 489 17.88 27.78 7.74
N ILE A 490 17.78 28.72 6.81
CA ILE A 490 18.02 30.14 7.02
C ILE A 490 16.69 30.79 7.43
N ASP A 491 16.67 31.41 8.61
CA ASP A 491 15.45 31.96 9.21
C ASP A 491 15.19 33.38 8.70
N ARG A 492 14.19 33.55 7.83
CA ARG A 492 13.89 34.85 7.21
C ARG A 492 13.21 35.86 8.13
N ARG A 493 12.89 35.50 9.37
CA ARG A 493 12.31 36.44 10.36
C ARG A 493 13.31 37.48 10.86
N ARG A 494 14.60 37.29 10.55
CA ARG A 494 15.69 38.16 10.96
C ARG A 494 16.55 38.50 9.75
N PRO A 495 17.30 39.62 9.78
CA PRO A 495 18.31 39.88 8.77
C PRO A 495 19.30 38.73 8.71
N ILE A 496 19.60 38.26 7.50
CA ILE A 496 20.56 37.18 7.30
C ILE A 496 21.95 37.69 7.62
N THR A 497 22.67 36.91 8.41
CA THR A 497 24.03 37.25 8.82
C THR A 497 25.05 36.48 7.98
N GLU A 498 26.24 37.06 7.78
CA GLU A 498 27.36 36.36 7.13
C GLU A 498 27.72 35.07 7.87
N ALA A 499 27.60 35.06 9.20
CA ALA A 499 27.86 33.89 10.04
C ALA A 499 26.90 32.71 9.74
N GLU A 500 25.63 32.97 9.45
CA GLU A 500 24.68 31.92 9.08
C GLU A 500 25.01 31.33 7.71
N VAL A 501 25.38 32.18 6.75
CA VAL A 501 25.81 31.75 5.41
C VAL A 501 27.12 30.95 5.50
N ASP A 502 28.09 31.42 6.29
CA ASP A 502 29.35 30.72 6.55
C ASP A 502 29.13 29.35 7.16
N LEU A 503 28.21 29.23 8.12
CA LEU A 503 27.85 27.97 8.73
C LEU A 503 27.32 26.98 7.70
N VAL A 504 26.42 27.42 6.80
CA VAL A 504 25.87 26.56 5.73
C VAL A 504 26.96 26.08 4.79
N VAL A 505 27.81 26.99 4.30
CA VAL A 505 28.93 26.68 3.40
C VAL A 505 29.90 25.70 4.05
N GLN A 506 30.28 25.95 5.31
CA GLN A 506 31.18 25.08 6.05
C GLN A 506 30.56 23.71 6.30
N ALA A 507 29.29 23.67 6.69
CA ALA A 507 28.55 22.43 6.91
C ALA A 507 28.49 21.57 5.66
N ARG A 508 28.24 22.17 4.48
CA ARG A 508 28.30 21.46 3.20
C ARG A 508 29.67 20.85 2.95
N ARG A 509 30.74 21.63 3.12
CA ARG A 509 32.11 21.16 2.87
C ARG A 509 32.58 20.07 3.83
N SER A 510 32.13 20.12 5.09
CA SER A 510 32.56 19.19 6.15
C SER A 510 31.64 17.97 6.31
N HIS A 511 30.37 18.08 5.91
CA HIS A 511 29.34 17.06 6.08
C HIS A 511 28.55 16.81 4.79
N ALA A 512 29.23 16.69 3.64
CA ALA A 512 28.60 16.62 2.32
C ALA A 512 27.59 15.47 2.13
N GLU A 513 27.78 14.35 2.83
CA GLU A 513 26.84 13.22 2.81
C GLU A 513 25.61 13.46 3.71
N LEU A 514 25.72 14.32 4.73
CA LEU A 514 24.61 14.62 5.64
C LEU A 514 23.80 15.83 5.17
N VAL A 515 24.47 16.91 4.78
CA VAL A 515 23.85 18.18 4.38
C VAL A 515 23.63 18.18 2.87
N VAL A 516 22.36 18.02 2.48
CA VAL A 516 21.95 17.83 1.08
C VAL A 516 21.26 19.04 0.48
N GLY A 517 20.88 20.05 1.26
CA GLY A 517 20.22 21.23 0.72
C GLY A 517 20.09 22.35 1.73
N VAL A 518 19.49 23.45 1.26
CA VAL A 518 19.19 24.64 2.06
C VAL A 518 17.72 24.98 1.92
N ASP A 519 17.18 25.54 3.00
CA ASP A 519 15.82 26.08 3.02
C ASP A 519 15.80 27.49 3.57
N VAL A 520 14.82 28.26 3.12
CA VAL A 520 14.49 29.56 3.68
C VAL A 520 13.08 29.49 4.24
N ALA A 521 12.97 29.57 5.57
CA ALA A 521 11.72 29.37 6.29
C ALA A 521 11.52 30.42 7.39
N GLY A 522 10.32 30.43 7.96
CA GLY A 522 9.85 31.42 8.93
C GLY A 522 8.68 32.24 8.38
N ASP A 523 8.18 33.18 9.18
CA ASP A 523 7.04 34.02 8.81
C ASP A 523 7.27 34.69 7.46
N GLU A 524 6.40 34.37 6.50
CA GLU A 524 6.46 34.84 5.12
C GLU A 524 6.10 36.32 4.99
N HIS A 525 5.39 36.87 5.97
CA HIS A 525 4.97 38.27 6.02
C HIS A 525 6.08 39.22 6.48
N ALA A 526 7.00 38.72 7.32
CA ALA A 526 7.94 39.55 8.10
C ALA A 526 9.33 39.74 7.46
N ALA A 527 9.54 39.24 6.25
CA ALA A 527 10.88 39.01 5.69
C ALA A 527 11.52 40.23 4.98
N PRO A 528 12.87 40.30 4.89
CA PRO A 528 13.56 41.23 4.01
C PRO A 528 13.16 41.01 2.54
N ARG A 529 13.31 42.05 1.71
CA ARG A 529 12.97 41.95 0.29
C ARG A 529 13.79 40.83 -0.36
N PHE A 530 13.16 40.01 -1.21
CA PHE A 530 13.83 38.88 -1.87
C PHE A 530 15.15 39.25 -2.57
N GLU A 531 15.33 40.50 -3.02
CA GLU A 531 16.61 40.96 -3.59
C GLU A 531 17.79 40.97 -2.59
N GLU A 532 17.53 41.24 -1.31
CA GLU A 532 18.54 41.19 -0.24
C GLU A 532 18.89 39.73 0.10
N LEU A 533 17.88 38.87 0.09
CA LEU A 533 18.02 37.43 0.28
C LEU A 533 18.88 36.82 -0.82
N THR A 534 18.59 37.08 -2.10
CA THR A 534 19.38 36.56 -3.23
C THR A 534 20.87 36.91 -3.08
N ARG A 535 21.21 38.19 -2.84
CA ARG A 535 22.61 38.62 -2.65
C ARG A 535 23.30 37.95 -1.46
N SER A 536 22.56 37.71 -0.38
CA SER A 536 23.09 37.06 0.81
C SER A 536 23.40 35.58 0.59
N LEU A 537 22.75 34.95 -0.40
CA LEU A 537 22.88 33.52 -0.71
C LEU A 537 23.85 33.22 -1.85
N ASP A 538 24.52 34.20 -2.45
CA ASP A 538 25.47 33.99 -3.55
C ASP A 538 26.50 32.89 -3.21
N ARG A 539 27.06 32.94 -2.00
CA ARG A 539 28.02 31.92 -1.52
C ARG A 539 27.42 30.55 -1.28
N VAL A 540 26.11 30.45 -1.02
CA VAL A 540 25.40 29.17 -0.94
C VAL A 540 25.23 28.58 -2.34
N PHE A 541 24.91 29.41 -3.33
CA PHE A 541 24.79 28.98 -4.73
C PHE A 541 26.14 28.48 -5.29
N GLU A 542 27.26 29.10 -4.91
CA GLU A 542 28.61 28.64 -5.29
C GLU A 542 28.92 27.21 -4.81
N GLU A 543 28.28 26.73 -3.74
CA GLU A 543 28.42 25.35 -3.25
C GLU A 543 27.54 24.34 -4.02
N CYS A 544 26.75 24.80 -5.00
CA CYS A 544 25.84 23.99 -5.81
C CYS A 544 24.89 23.12 -4.96
N LEU A 545 24.47 23.66 -3.81
CA LEU A 545 23.43 23.04 -3.00
C LEU A 545 22.06 23.25 -3.65
N PRO A 546 21.20 22.23 -3.66
CA PRO A 546 19.81 22.42 -4.04
C PRO A 546 19.06 23.16 -2.93
N LEU A 547 18.07 23.96 -3.34
CA LEU A 547 17.24 24.75 -2.44
C LEU A 547 15.78 24.27 -2.48
N THR A 548 15.19 24.12 -1.31
CA THR A 548 13.72 24.18 -1.14
C THR A 548 13.38 25.49 -0.47
N ILE A 549 12.19 26.05 -0.66
CA ILE A 549 11.80 27.32 -0.03
C ILE A 549 10.36 27.23 0.46
N HIS A 550 10.09 27.59 1.72
CA HIS A 550 8.73 27.79 2.19
C HIS A 550 8.12 29.01 1.50
N ALA A 551 7.09 28.79 0.67
CA ALA A 551 6.44 29.88 -0.04
C ALA A 551 4.96 29.57 -0.33
N GLY A 552 4.12 30.60 -0.22
CA GLY A 552 2.70 30.50 -0.48
C GLY A 552 1.94 29.64 0.52
N GLU A 553 2.40 29.55 1.77
CA GLU A 553 1.70 28.80 2.82
C GLU A 553 0.47 29.57 3.30
N GLY A 554 0.65 30.83 3.69
CA GLY A 554 -0.43 31.78 4.00
C GLY A 554 -0.43 33.02 3.11
N GLU A 555 0.53 33.13 2.20
CA GLU A 555 0.81 34.33 1.40
C GLU A 555 0.61 34.11 -0.10
N SER A 556 0.72 35.20 -0.86
CA SER A 556 0.46 35.21 -2.30
C SER A 556 1.38 34.27 -3.09
N ALA A 557 0.86 33.74 -4.20
CA ALA A 557 1.65 32.95 -5.16
C ALA A 557 2.82 33.74 -5.80
N HIS A 558 2.89 35.07 -5.61
CA HIS A 558 4.07 35.84 -6.00
C HIS A 558 5.32 35.40 -5.24
N ASN A 559 5.19 34.99 -3.98
CA ASN A 559 6.32 34.51 -3.20
C ASN A 559 6.81 33.15 -3.73
N ILE A 560 5.91 32.31 -4.24
CA ILE A 560 6.27 31.08 -4.96
C ILE A 560 7.07 31.42 -6.23
N TRP A 561 6.62 32.44 -6.99
CA TRP A 561 7.37 32.94 -8.14
C TRP A 561 8.76 33.42 -7.73
N GLN A 562 8.89 34.19 -6.63
CA GLN A 562 10.17 34.68 -6.15
C GLN A 562 11.08 33.54 -5.69
N ALA A 563 10.56 32.56 -4.95
CA ALA A 563 11.29 31.36 -4.56
C ALA A 563 11.93 30.66 -5.77
N VAL A 564 11.16 30.43 -6.84
CA VAL A 564 11.63 29.70 -8.02
C VAL A 564 12.55 30.53 -8.93
N TYR A 565 12.25 31.82 -9.13
CA TYR A 565 12.96 32.66 -10.10
C TYR A 565 14.06 33.53 -9.50
N ARG A 566 14.02 33.83 -8.20
CA ARG A 566 15.05 34.63 -7.50
C ARG A 566 15.97 33.80 -6.64
N LEU A 567 15.48 32.69 -6.11
CA LEU A 567 16.26 31.80 -5.23
C LEU A 567 16.53 30.43 -5.85
N HIS A 568 16.08 30.21 -7.09
CA HIS A 568 16.32 28.97 -7.82
C HIS A 568 15.82 27.71 -7.10
N ALA A 569 14.71 27.81 -6.36
CA ALA A 569 14.13 26.69 -5.65
C ALA A 569 13.83 25.50 -6.58
N GLU A 570 14.30 24.32 -6.18
CA GLU A 570 14.07 23.03 -6.84
C GLU A 570 12.86 22.29 -6.26
N ARG A 571 12.43 22.66 -5.05
CA ARG A 571 11.13 22.30 -4.46
C ARG A 571 10.51 23.51 -3.76
N VAL A 572 9.20 23.49 -3.59
CA VAL A 572 8.45 24.53 -2.87
C VAL A 572 7.75 23.92 -1.67
N GLY A 573 8.08 24.42 -0.48
CA GLY A 573 7.41 24.08 0.76
C GLY A 573 6.00 24.68 0.80
N HIS A 574 5.00 23.82 1.01
CA HIS A 574 3.56 24.10 1.03
C HIS A 574 2.98 24.55 -0.32
N GLY A 575 3.38 25.70 -0.87
CA GLY A 575 2.94 26.16 -2.19
C GLY A 575 1.43 26.29 -2.35
N LEU A 576 0.66 26.45 -1.27
CA LEU A 576 -0.81 26.29 -1.23
C LEU A 576 -1.57 27.26 -2.14
N THR A 577 -1.01 28.44 -2.41
CA THR A 577 -1.61 29.46 -3.27
C THR A 577 -1.30 29.30 -4.75
N LEU A 578 -0.51 28.30 -5.17
CA LEU A 578 -0.08 28.14 -6.57
C LEU A 578 -1.23 27.98 -7.58
N HIS A 579 -2.39 27.47 -7.14
CA HIS A 579 -3.60 27.36 -7.99
C HIS A 579 -4.08 28.71 -8.52
N GLN A 580 -3.71 29.82 -7.86
CA GLN A 580 -4.06 31.18 -8.25
C GLN A 580 -3.23 31.68 -9.46
N GLN A 581 -2.14 30.99 -9.82
CA GLN A 581 -1.29 31.32 -10.96
C GLN A 581 -1.05 30.11 -11.88
N PRO A 582 -2.00 29.76 -12.76
CA PRO A 582 -1.89 28.58 -13.63
C PRO A 582 -0.67 28.57 -14.55
N GLU A 583 -0.22 29.72 -15.06
CA GLU A 583 0.98 29.79 -15.91
C GLU A 583 2.27 29.53 -15.12
N LEU A 584 2.32 29.96 -13.85
CA LEU A 584 3.41 29.60 -12.96
C LEU A 584 3.39 28.10 -12.67
N ALA A 585 2.22 27.53 -12.37
CA ALA A 585 2.05 26.09 -12.15
C ALA A 585 2.52 25.26 -13.35
N LYS A 586 2.12 25.62 -14.56
CA LYS A 586 2.61 24.96 -15.80
C LYS A 586 4.13 25.01 -15.88
N ARG A 587 4.74 26.15 -15.56
CA ARG A 587 6.19 26.28 -15.57
C ARG A 587 6.88 25.39 -14.53
N LEU A 588 6.34 25.31 -13.31
CA LEU A 588 6.88 24.45 -12.26
C LEU A 588 6.79 22.98 -12.67
N ARG A 589 5.65 22.55 -13.22
CA ARG A 589 5.48 21.21 -13.81
C ARG A 589 6.55 20.94 -14.87
N ASP A 590 6.69 21.82 -15.87
CA ASP A 590 7.60 21.60 -16.99
C ASP A 590 9.09 21.59 -16.57
N ARG A 591 9.41 22.19 -15.42
CA ARG A 591 10.75 22.16 -14.79
C ARG A 591 10.94 21.02 -13.79
N GLY A 592 9.90 20.23 -13.51
CA GLY A 592 9.94 19.17 -12.50
C GLY A 592 10.14 19.71 -11.07
N ILE A 593 9.59 20.88 -10.74
CA ILE A 593 9.67 21.45 -9.39
C ILE A 593 8.49 20.92 -8.57
N ALA A 594 8.78 20.10 -7.55
CA ALA A 594 7.75 19.50 -6.71
C ALA A 594 7.22 20.46 -5.62
N ILE A 595 5.94 20.26 -5.29
CA ILE A 595 5.26 20.93 -4.18
C ILE A 595 5.16 19.99 -2.98
N GLU A 596 5.65 20.42 -1.83
CA GLU A 596 5.63 19.64 -0.60
C GLU A 596 4.39 20.01 0.21
N LEU A 597 3.38 19.14 0.20
CA LEU A 597 2.12 19.34 0.90
C LEU A 597 2.12 18.64 2.25
N CYS A 598 1.64 19.33 3.29
CA CYS A 598 1.62 18.84 4.67
C CYS A 598 0.18 18.91 5.21
N PRO A 599 -0.72 18.00 4.80
CA PRO A 599 -2.16 18.09 5.02
C PRO A 599 -2.58 18.51 6.43
N THR A 600 -2.07 17.85 7.47
CA THR A 600 -2.44 18.19 8.86
C THR A 600 -1.97 19.60 9.23
N SER A 601 -0.69 19.92 9.01
CA SER A 601 -0.16 21.26 9.30
C SER A 601 -0.90 22.35 8.51
N ASN A 602 -1.25 22.10 7.25
CA ASN A 602 -1.99 23.05 6.44
C ASN A 602 -3.41 23.33 6.96
N ILE A 603 -4.09 22.34 7.55
CA ILE A 603 -5.35 22.58 8.28
C ILE A 603 -5.08 23.42 9.53
N GLU A 604 -4.07 23.05 10.32
CA GLU A 604 -3.77 23.70 11.60
C GLU A 604 -3.37 25.16 11.42
N VAL A 605 -2.49 25.46 10.47
CA VAL A 605 -1.89 26.78 10.24
C VAL A 605 -2.84 27.66 9.42
N VAL A 606 -3.27 27.19 8.25
CA VAL A 606 -3.96 27.99 7.22
C VAL A 606 -5.47 27.76 7.24
N GLY A 607 -5.90 26.50 7.34
CA GLY A 607 -7.30 26.08 7.34
C GLY A 607 -7.78 25.62 5.97
N PHE A 608 -8.09 24.32 5.86
CA PHE A 608 -8.68 23.70 4.68
C PHE A 608 -9.79 22.73 5.10
N TYR A 609 -10.70 22.49 4.17
CA TYR A 609 -11.81 21.57 4.35
C TYR A 609 -11.31 20.14 4.57
N ASP A 610 -11.77 19.52 5.65
CA ASP A 610 -11.66 18.10 5.94
C ASP A 610 -13.07 17.59 6.34
N PRO A 611 -13.67 16.65 5.57
CA PRO A 611 -15.04 16.23 5.82
C PRO A 611 -15.26 15.57 7.19
N GLU A 612 -14.21 15.06 7.84
CA GLU A 612 -14.28 14.47 9.19
C GLU A 612 -14.11 15.50 10.32
N LEU A 613 -13.80 16.77 10.02
CA LEU A 613 -13.63 17.83 11.01
C LEU A 613 -14.67 18.93 10.82
N GLU A 614 -15.70 18.95 11.66
CA GLU A 614 -16.82 19.89 11.58
C GLU A 614 -16.38 21.36 11.55
N GLU A 615 -15.34 21.70 12.32
CA GLU A 615 -14.78 23.04 12.42
C GLU A 615 -14.17 23.57 11.10
N THR A 616 -13.99 22.67 10.12
CA THR A 616 -13.43 22.97 8.80
C THR A 616 -14.47 23.07 7.69
N TRP A 617 -15.76 22.83 7.93
CA TRP A 617 -16.78 22.75 6.87
C TRP A 617 -16.97 24.07 6.08
N ASN A 618 -16.56 25.20 6.63
CA ASN A 618 -16.57 26.51 5.96
C ASN A 618 -15.21 26.93 5.38
N MET A 619 -14.22 26.02 5.38
CA MET A 619 -12.87 26.27 4.85
C MET A 619 -12.80 25.93 3.35
N PRO A 620 -11.84 26.49 2.60
CA PRO A 620 -11.66 26.17 1.19
C PRO A 620 -11.21 24.72 0.97
N GLU A 621 -11.46 24.19 -0.23
CA GLU A 621 -10.98 22.87 -0.64
C GLU A 621 -9.44 22.81 -0.64
N TYR A 622 -8.91 21.64 -0.28
CA TYR A 622 -7.47 21.39 -0.31
C TYR A 622 -6.96 21.27 -1.76
N PRO A 623 -5.84 21.94 -2.14
CA PRO A 623 -5.45 22.07 -3.53
C PRO A 623 -4.91 20.77 -4.16
N LEU A 624 -4.70 19.70 -3.38
CA LEU A 624 -4.14 18.44 -3.86
C LEU A 624 -4.84 17.93 -5.13
N LYS A 625 -6.18 17.86 -5.14
CA LYS A 625 -6.91 17.33 -6.30
C LYS A 625 -6.64 18.11 -7.58
N SER A 626 -6.67 19.44 -7.51
CA SER A 626 -6.45 20.30 -8.68
C SER A 626 -4.98 20.30 -9.09
N TYR A 627 -4.05 20.21 -8.14
CA TYR A 627 -2.62 20.06 -8.44
C TYR A 627 -2.33 18.77 -9.20
N LEU A 628 -2.97 17.68 -8.79
CA LEU A 628 -2.78 16.39 -9.44
C LEU A 628 -3.43 16.31 -10.82
N ARG A 629 -4.71 16.67 -10.90
CA ARG A 629 -5.54 16.44 -12.09
C ARG A 629 -5.48 17.60 -13.09
N ASP A 630 -5.62 18.84 -12.60
CA ASP A 630 -5.85 20.01 -13.47
C ASP A 630 -4.53 20.69 -13.86
N LEU A 631 -3.54 20.71 -12.96
CA LEU A 631 -2.24 21.34 -13.18
C LEU A 631 -1.12 20.35 -13.50
N GLY A 632 -1.28 19.07 -13.17
CA GLY A 632 -0.29 18.02 -13.44
C GLY A 632 1.03 18.19 -12.66
N LEU A 633 1.00 18.84 -11.49
CA LEU A 633 2.18 19.19 -10.69
C LEU A 633 2.70 18.03 -9.85
N ASP A 634 4.01 17.79 -9.83
CA ASP A 634 4.57 16.86 -8.86
C ASP A 634 4.31 17.33 -7.43
N VAL A 635 3.77 16.42 -6.62
CA VAL A 635 3.40 16.68 -5.23
C VAL A 635 4.01 15.60 -4.36
N VAL A 636 4.61 16.01 -3.25
CA VAL A 636 5.12 15.13 -2.21
C VAL A 636 4.33 15.40 -0.93
N LEU A 637 3.77 14.36 -0.33
CA LEU A 637 3.09 14.46 0.97
C LEU A 637 4.13 14.30 2.09
N CYS A 638 4.10 15.19 3.06
CA CYS A 638 5.09 15.28 4.14
C CYS A 638 4.44 15.58 5.48
N THR A 639 5.19 15.45 6.58
CA THR A 639 4.64 15.58 7.93
C THR A 639 4.79 16.96 8.58
N ASP A 640 5.71 17.80 8.09
CA ASP A 640 6.08 19.08 8.67
C ASP A 640 6.59 18.96 10.12
N ASN A 641 5.71 18.97 11.10
CA ASN A 641 6.06 18.80 12.52
C ASN A 641 5.23 17.65 13.14
N PRO A 642 5.59 16.37 12.92
CA PRO A 642 4.72 15.24 13.28
C PRO A 642 4.42 15.12 14.79
N GLY A 643 5.35 15.53 15.65
CA GLY A 643 5.14 15.65 17.09
C GLY A 643 4.19 16.79 17.46
N ILE A 644 4.33 17.96 16.84
CA ILE A 644 3.45 19.13 17.09
C ILE A 644 2.04 18.88 16.55
N SER A 645 1.91 18.39 15.32
CA SER A 645 0.61 18.14 14.69
C SER A 645 0.02 16.76 15.04
N ARG A 646 0.68 16.00 15.93
CA ARG A 646 0.27 14.66 16.40
C ARG A 646 -0.11 13.73 15.24
N THR A 647 0.75 13.67 14.24
CA THR A 647 0.53 12.94 12.99
C THR A 647 1.68 11.98 12.68
N SER A 648 1.51 11.19 11.63
CA SER A 648 2.48 10.27 11.04
C SER A 648 2.41 10.41 9.54
N LEU A 649 3.44 9.98 8.81
CA LEU A 649 3.37 10.07 7.35
C LEU A 649 2.24 9.19 6.79
N ALA A 650 1.93 8.07 7.44
CA ALA A 650 0.77 7.23 7.09
C ALA A 650 -0.56 7.99 7.28
N GLU A 651 -0.71 8.76 8.36
CA GLU A 651 -1.90 9.60 8.57
C GLU A 651 -1.98 10.72 7.54
N GLU A 652 -0.86 11.33 7.13
CA GLU A 652 -0.88 12.37 6.07
C GLU A 652 -1.43 11.83 4.75
N TYR A 653 -1.07 10.61 4.36
CA TYR A 653 -1.65 9.97 3.17
C TYR A 653 -3.15 9.69 3.30
N VAL A 654 -3.60 9.17 4.46
CA VAL A 654 -5.04 8.92 4.72
C VAL A 654 -5.82 10.23 4.70
N ARG A 655 -5.27 11.27 5.35
CA ARG A 655 -5.89 12.60 5.43
C ARG A 655 -5.95 13.27 4.06
N ALA A 656 -4.86 13.28 3.29
CA ALA A 656 -4.84 13.81 1.93
C ALA A 656 -5.87 13.11 1.03
N ALA A 657 -5.94 11.78 1.06
CA ALA A 657 -6.92 11.01 0.29
C ALA A 657 -8.36 11.41 0.64
N ARG A 658 -8.64 11.64 1.92
CA ARG A 658 -9.95 12.11 2.38
C ARG A 658 -10.24 13.54 1.94
N MET A 659 -9.31 14.48 2.16
CA MET A 659 -9.47 15.90 1.83
C MET A 659 -9.66 16.16 0.33
N CYS A 660 -9.12 15.29 -0.55
CA CYS A 660 -9.31 15.41 -2.00
C CYS A 660 -10.58 14.72 -2.54
N GLY A 661 -11.44 14.21 -1.65
CA GLY A 661 -12.68 13.50 -2.03
C GLY A 661 -12.45 12.06 -2.49
N GLY A 662 -11.37 11.42 -2.05
CA GLY A 662 -10.98 10.05 -2.38
C GLY A 662 -9.70 9.98 -3.23
N MET A 663 -8.90 8.95 -2.95
CA MET A 663 -7.71 8.60 -3.72
C MET A 663 -7.61 7.07 -3.76
N THR A 664 -7.13 6.52 -4.87
CA THR A 664 -6.95 5.07 -5.02
C THR A 664 -5.56 4.65 -4.54
N VAL A 665 -5.37 3.39 -4.19
CA VAL A 665 -4.05 2.87 -3.80
C VAL A 665 -3.03 3.09 -4.92
N TRP A 666 -3.45 2.93 -6.18
CA TRP A 666 -2.60 3.21 -7.34
C TRP A 666 -2.10 4.66 -7.37
N GLN A 667 -3.00 5.64 -7.17
CA GLN A 667 -2.65 7.06 -7.12
C GLN A 667 -1.77 7.40 -5.90
N LEU A 668 -2.03 6.79 -4.75
CA LEU A 668 -1.19 6.97 -3.57
C LEU A 668 0.24 6.49 -3.85
N LEU A 669 0.41 5.34 -4.49
CA LEU A 669 1.73 4.78 -4.77
C LEU A 669 2.55 5.65 -5.74
N SER A 670 1.92 6.39 -6.65
CA SER A 670 2.63 7.36 -7.50
C SER A 670 3.09 8.59 -6.71
N LEU A 671 2.33 9.06 -5.72
CA LEU A 671 2.79 10.09 -4.77
C LEU A 671 3.95 9.60 -3.89
N VAL A 672 3.88 8.35 -3.45
CA VAL A 672 5.00 7.71 -2.73
C VAL A 672 6.23 7.67 -3.63
N ARG A 673 6.11 7.28 -4.90
CA ARG A 673 7.23 7.31 -5.86
C ARG A 673 7.80 8.71 -6.04
N ALA A 674 6.95 9.72 -6.22
CA ALA A 674 7.37 11.12 -6.37
C ALA A 674 8.22 11.61 -5.19
N SER A 675 7.90 11.18 -3.95
CA SER A 675 8.70 11.50 -2.77
C SER A 675 10.16 11.00 -2.85
N PHE A 676 10.42 9.93 -3.58
CA PHE A 676 11.78 9.43 -3.81
C PHE A 676 12.44 10.07 -5.04
N GLU A 677 11.66 10.47 -6.04
CA GLU A 677 12.17 11.14 -7.25
C GLU A 677 12.66 12.56 -6.97
N HIS A 678 12.05 13.22 -5.98
CA HIS A 678 12.33 14.60 -5.62
C HIS A 678 13.30 14.76 -4.45
N THR A 679 13.97 13.69 -4.01
CA THR A 679 15.05 13.79 -3.00
C THR A 679 16.23 14.58 -3.56
N PHE A 680 16.91 15.33 -2.70
CA PHE A 680 18.19 15.99 -2.99
C PHE A 680 19.40 15.05 -2.98
N LEU A 681 19.18 13.74 -2.98
CA LEU A 681 20.24 12.77 -3.22
C LEU A 681 20.87 12.95 -4.61
N PRO A 682 22.18 12.70 -4.74
CA PRO A 682 22.82 12.50 -6.04
C PRO A 682 22.05 11.47 -6.88
N ALA A 683 22.04 11.67 -8.20
CA ALA A 683 21.17 10.91 -9.10
C ALA A 683 21.41 9.39 -9.05
N ASP A 684 22.66 8.95 -8.86
CA ASP A 684 23.04 7.54 -8.70
C ASP A 684 22.50 6.94 -7.39
N ARG A 685 22.62 7.66 -6.28
CA ARG A 685 22.07 7.28 -4.96
C ARG A 685 20.56 7.25 -4.97
N ARG A 686 19.91 8.28 -5.55
CA ARG A 686 18.46 8.33 -5.75
C ARG A 686 17.96 7.15 -6.57
N SER A 687 18.64 6.84 -7.68
CA SER A 687 18.30 5.70 -8.53
C SER A 687 18.46 4.35 -7.82
N ALA A 688 19.50 4.21 -6.98
CA ALA A 688 19.68 3.01 -6.16
C ALA A 688 18.57 2.85 -5.12
N LEU A 689 18.20 3.94 -4.44
CA LEU A 689 17.11 3.97 -3.47
C LEU A 689 15.76 3.63 -4.11
N LEU A 690 15.45 4.21 -5.27
CA LEU A 690 14.24 3.88 -6.04
C LEU A 690 14.18 2.38 -6.41
N ARG A 691 15.29 1.78 -6.88
CA ARG A 691 15.31 0.34 -7.19
C ARG A 691 15.08 -0.54 -5.97
N GLN A 692 15.67 -0.18 -4.83
CA GLN A 692 15.45 -0.90 -3.57
C GLN A 692 13.98 -0.81 -3.16
N CYS A 693 13.42 0.39 -3.13
CA CYS A 693 12.03 0.63 -2.74
C CYS A 693 11.04 -0.02 -3.71
N ASP A 694 11.32 -0.09 -5.01
CA ASP A 694 10.46 -0.74 -6.00
C ASP A 694 10.16 -2.21 -5.64
N SER A 695 11.20 -2.94 -5.23
CA SER A 695 11.05 -4.35 -4.79
C SER A 695 10.24 -4.45 -3.49
N GLU A 696 10.46 -3.54 -2.54
CA GLU A 696 9.70 -3.49 -1.28
C GLU A 696 8.22 -3.13 -1.53
N ILE A 697 7.94 -2.20 -2.44
CA ILE A 697 6.60 -1.78 -2.83
C ILE A 697 5.82 -2.94 -3.43
N VAL A 698 6.40 -3.68 -4.39
CA VAL A 698 5.76 -4.86 -4.97
C VAL A 698 5.40 -5.87 -3.88
N ARG A 699 6.32 -6.15 -2.95
CA ARG A 699 6.05 -7.06 -1.83
C ARG A 699 4.89 -6.59 -0.95
N CYS A 700 4.87 -5.31 -0.55
CA CYS A 700 3.79 -4.75 0.27
C CYS A 700 2.44 -4.76 -0.46
N VAL A 701 2.45 -4.51 -1.77
CA VAL A 701 1.25 -4.55 -2.62
C VAL A 701 0.73 -5.98 -2.80
N THR A 702 1.61 -6.96 -3.04
CA THR A 702 1.22 -8.37 -3.11
C THR A 702 0.61 -8.84 -1.78
N GLN A 703 1.15 -8.40 -0.65
CA GLN A 703 0.58 -8.69 0.68
C GLN A 703 -0.81 -8.07 0.85
N LEU A 704 -0.99 -6.79 0.49
CA LEU A 704 -2.30 -6.14 0.51
C LEU A 704 -3.31 -6.91 -0.34
N LEU A 705 -2.95 -7.15 -1.60
CA LEU A 705 -3.78 -7.86 -2.57
C LEU A 705 -4.04 -9.32 -2.19
N SER A 706 -3.28 -9.90 -1.26
CA SER A 706 -3.49 -11.25 -0.72
C SER A 706 -4.35 -11.24 0.54
N ALA A 707 -4.30 -10.18 1.36
CA ALA A 707 -5.10 -10.01 2.56
C ALA A 707 -6.56 -9.60 2.26
N THR A 708 -6.80 -8.96 1.12
CA THR A 708 -8.15 -8.72 0.57
C THR A 708 -8.73 -9.96 -0.14
N ARG A 709 -8.02 -11.11 -0.11
CA ARG A 709 -8.47 -12.39 -0.68
C ARG A 709 -8.95 -13.32 0.42
#